data_AF-A0A142ENJ1-F1
#
_entry.id   AF-A0A142ENJ1-F1
#
_cell.length_a   1.000
_cell.length_b   1.000
_cell.length_c   1.000
_cell.angle_alpha   90.00
_cell.angle_beta   90.00
_cell.angle_gamma   90.00
#
_symmetry.space_group_name_H-M   'P 1'
#
loop_
_entity.id
_entity.type
_entity.pdbx_description
1 polymer ?
#
loop_
_entity_poly.entity_id
_entity_poly.type
_entity_poly.pdbx_seq_one_letter_code
_entity_poly.pdbx_strand_id
1 'polypeptide(L)'
;MQRHLLGLILGLFLSLQAFAQEEYFFPGEKFDPAIPSPSQFLGYPIGDWHTRYDLIVKYFEKLDQLSETAKLQTIGYTHEHRPKVILTIASSANMANLEQIRQKQLQLADPSQAMPDVASMPSIIHLGYGVHGNEPSSAEAAMLTAYWIMAAQSDLAKNIRANAVIHIDPTLNPDGRDRHSLWANSNKGFPAVADPLDREHNEAWPGGRTNHYWFDLNRDWLPLAHPESQVKVAWYHQWYPNVTTDFHEMGTNSTYFFEPTKPYGSENPVVPRKNYDDINPRFAKYFAKYMDQIGSLYWTKEVFDNSYPGYGSTYPDIHGGLGLVFETASSRGHIQSSQRGDITFAFTIRNHVVNSLATMEASIDNREYMHDYLREFFQSAVAEGAKDPAKNYVFGDEFDESRNRLFVQFLLDHKIKVYENTADLNLGGQSFKKGKSWVVPTSQPQYRMVRTMFEFEKEFADSVFYDASAWTMAAAYGMPFVAAPTAKAGNLVSEVKANSHTFPEGKAYAYLIDWSDYYAPKMLFELQKAGIHVESVHRPFSSQTQDGKVDFSAGTLMIPMGFQKMGTDEVTSKIKQLAAANSQKVYAVQTGLNLSGIDLGSNLVSAVQHPEVIMLVGTGVNSYEAGEIWNLLDQHLGMPITKVNMEQFGRVNLHAYNTLILPSGNYSSLSEGQINHLKDWVNRGGTIISMKNASLWLNRIGITNEEAVKLEGEKEPSSLPFNTRNDFEGAKEVGGSIYLAELDLTHPIAYGYHRKTLPVYRNTDIFIKPSSDKYLTPIKYTANPHLGGYISKTNLEKLKQSAGVVISSAGQGRVVHFFDSPNFRGTWFGTNKLFLNAIFHGNNMD
;
A
#
# COMPACT_ATOMS: atom_id res chain seq x y z
N MET A 1 -55.38 27.16 4.79
CA MET A 1 -54.51 27.98 5.66
C MET A 1 -53.59 27.15 6.56
N GLN A 2 -54.08 26.17 7.32
CA GLN A 2 -53.24 25.41 8.27
C GLN A 2 -52.05 24.65 7.64
N ARG A 3 -52.19 24.04 6.45
CA ARG A 3 -51.06 23.36 5.77
C ARG A 3 -49.95 24.32 5.31
N HIS A 4 -50.30 25.52 4.86
CA HIS A 4 -49.32 26.54 4.46
C HIS A 4 -48.67 27.19 5.68
N LEU A 5 -49.41 27.36 6.78
CA LEU A 5 -48.86 27.87 8.05
C LEU A 5 -47.89 26.87 8.69
N LEU A 6 -48.22 25.57 8.65
CA LEU A 6 -47.32 24.51 9.13
C LEU A 6 -46.03 24.44 8.29
N GLY A 7 -46.14 24.57 6.96
CA GLY A 7 -44.98 24.64 6.07
C GLY A 7 -44.11 25.88 6.28
N LEU A 8 -44.72 27.04 6.58
CA LEU A 8 -44.00 28.27 6.90
C LEU A 8 -43.26 28.17 8.23
N ILE A 9 -43.89 27.59 9.25
CA ILE A 9 -43.29 27.36 10.57
C ILE A 9 -42.14 26.35 10.46
N LEU A 10 -42.33 25.25 9.73
CA LEU A 10 -41.29 24.24 9.51
C LEU A 10 -40.10 24.82 8.74
N GLY A 11 -40.37 25.65 7.72
CA GLY A 11 -39.33 26.38 6.99
C GLY A 11 -38.56 27.38 7.86
N LEU A 12 -39.25 28.07 8.77
CA LEU A 12 -38.60 28.97 9.74
C LEU A 12 -37.67 28.22 10.70
N PHE A 13 -38.09 27.07 11.22
CA PHE A 13 -37.24 26.25 12.11
C PHE A 13 -36.01 25.68 11.40
N LEU A 14 -36.17 25.21 10.16
CA LEU A 14 -35.03 24.74 9.34
C LEU A 14 -34.06 25.87 9.00
N SER A 15 -34.58 27.08 8.72
CA SER A 15 -33.73 28.25 8.44
C SER A 15 -32.91 28.69 9.65
N LEU A 16 -33.50 28.70 10.86
CA LEU A 16 -32.82 29.07 12.10
C LEU A 16 -31.68 28.10 12.45
N GLN A 17 -31.86 26.80 12.20
CA GLN A 17 -30.80 25.81 12.45
C GLN A 17 -29.63 25.94 11.47
N ALA A 18 -29.91 26.24 10.20
CA ALA A 18 -28.86 26.49 9.20
C ALA A 18 -28.01 27.72 9.59
N PHE A 19 -28.64 28.83 9.98
CA PHE A 19 -27.93 30.04 10.42
C PHE A 19 -27.05 29.81 11.66
N ALA A 20 -27.56 29.07 12.65
CA ALA A 20 -26.79 28.78 13.87
C ALA A 20 -25.56 27.90 13.59
N GLN A 21 -25.66 26.97 12.63
CA GLN A 21 -24.55 26.12 12.23
C GLN A 21 -23.49 26.87 11.41
N GLU A 22 -23.92 27.73 10.49
CA GLU A 22 -23.00 28.57 9.72
C GLU A 22 -22.18 29.47 10.66
N GLU A 23 -22.79 30.08 11.67
CA GLU A 23 -22.09 30.89 12.65
C GLU A 23 -21.07 30.07 13.49
N TYR A 24 -21.33 28.77 13.73
CA TYR A 24 -20.39 27.92 14.47
C TYR A 24 -19.13 27.58 13.68
N PHE A 25 -19.27 27.27 12.38
CA PHE A 25 -18.13 26.93 11.52
C PHE A 25 -17.45 28.15 10.90
N PHE A 26 -18.20 29.22 10.66
CA PHE A 26 -17.78 30.42 9.93
C PHE A 26 -18.31 31.70 10.60
N PRO A 27 -17.85 32.04 11.82
CA PRO A 27 -18.39 33.14 12.60
C PRO A 27 -18.29 34.47 11.84
N GLY A 28 -19.44 35.15 11.67
CA GLY A 28 -19.52 36.45 10.99
C GLY A 28 -19.35 36.43 9.46
N GLU A 29 -19.22 35.26 8.83
CA GLU A 29 -19.14 35.12 7.37
C GLU A 29 -20.52 35.34 6.71
N LYS A 30 -20.52 35.83 5.47
CA LYS A 30 -21.76 35.99 4.68
C LYS A 30 -21.70 35.11 3.44
N PHE A 31 -22.77 34.38 3.18
CA PHE A 31 -22.86 33.45 2.07
C PHE A 31 -23.85 33.91 1.00
N ASP A 32 -23.53 33.58 -0.26
CA ASP A 32 -24.46 33.73 -1.38
C ASP A 32 -25.59 32.69 -1.26
N PRO A 33 -26.86 33.11 -1.10
CA PRO A 33 -27.98 32.18 -0.95
C PRO A 33 -28.27 31.35 -2.22
N ALA A 34 -27.64 31.66 -3.36
CA ALA A 34 -27.74 30.84 -4.57
C ALA A 34 -27.02 29.49 -4.44
N ILE A 35 -26.02 29.41 -3.55
CA ILE A 35 -25.30 28.17 -3.26
C ILE A 35 -25.89 27.57 -1.98
N PRO A 36 -26.53 26.39 -2.03
CA PRO A 36 -27.11 25.77 -0.85
C PRO A 36 -26.00 25.33 0.10
N SER A 37 -26.17 25.56 1.40
CA SER A 37 -25.26 25.01 2.40
C SER A 37 -25.38 23.48 2.46
N PRO A 38 -24.35 22.75 2.94
CA PRO A 38 -24.41 21.30 3.09
C PRO A 38 -25.62 20.84 3.93
N SER A 39 -25.97 21.57 4.99
CA SER A 39 -27.12 21.21 5.84
C SER A 39 -28.47 21.46 5.17
N GLN A 40 -28.59 22.53 4.37
CA GLN A 40 -29.78 22.75 3.54
C GLN A 40 -29.96 21.65 2.49
N PHE A 41 -28.86 21.18 1.90
CA PHE A 41 -28.90 20.10 0.92
C PHE A 41 -29.24 18.73 1.55
N LEU A 42 -28.59 18.38 2.66
CA LEU A 42 -28.75 17.10 3.34
C LEU A 42 -30.06 17.01 4.14
N GLY A 43 -30.61 18.14 4.57
CA GLY A 43 -31.80 18.22 5.41
C GLY A 43 -31.54 17.98 6.91
N TYR A 44 -30.28 18.01 7.34
CA TYR A 44 -29.86 17.92 8.73
C TYR A 44 -28.56 18.71 8.97
N PRO A 45 -28.29 19.15 10.22
CA PRO A 45 -27.03 19.83 10.56
C PRO A 45 -25.79 18.94 10.36
N ILE A 46 -24.72 19.49 9.79
CA ILE A 46 -23.41 18.85 9.73
C ILE A 46 -22.89 18.53 11.14
N GLY A 47 -22.44 17.30 11.37
CA GLY A 47 -22.06 16.80 12.70
C GLY A 47 -23.16 16.03 13.42
N ASP A 48 -24.43 16.15 12.99
CA ASP A 48 -25.52 15.33 13.55
C ASP A 48 -25.49 13.90 13.01
N TRP A 49 -24.95 13.68 11.82
CA TRP A 49 -24.81 12.36 11.20
C TRP A 49 -23.47 12.25 10.51
N HIS A 50 -22.93 11.02 10.44
CA HIS A 50 -21.84 10.71 9.54
C HIS A 50 -22.40 10.58 8.12
N THR A 51 -22.13 11.55 7.26
CA THR A 51 -22.67 11.59 5.90
C THR A 51 -22.07 10.47 5.06
N ARG A 52 -22.93 9.64 4.47
CA ARG A 52 -22.52 8.58 3.54
C ARG A 52 -21.83 9.19 2.33
N TYR A 53 -20.86 8.46 1.76
CA TYR A 53 -20.07 8.95 0.64
C TYR A 53 -20.93 9.34 -0.58
N ASP A 54 -21.99 8.59 -0.89
CA ASP A 54 -22.87 8.91 -2.02
C ASP A 54 -23.57 10.27 -1.88
N LEU A 55 -23.87 10.71 -0.66
CA LEU A 55 -24.46 12.01 -0.39
C LEU A 55 -23.43 13.14 -0.48
N ILE A 56 -22.19 12.87 -0.08
CA ILE A 56 -21.06 13.80 -0.27
C ILE A 56 -20.83 14.04 -1.76
N VAL A 57 -20.78 12.97 -2.56
CA VAL A 57 -20.64 13.07 -4.03
C VAL A 57 -21.82 13.84 -4.64
N LYS A 58 -23.06 13.53 -4.26
CA LYS A 58 -24.24 14.27 -4.74
C LYS A 58 -24.23 15.75 -4.38
N TYR A 59 -23.67 16.11 -3.23
CA TYR A 59 -23.50 17.52 -2.88
C TYR A 59 -22.49 18.19 -3.82
N PHE A 60 -21.38 17.52 -4.15
CA PHE A 60 -20.40 18.03 -5.10
C PHE A 60 -20.96 18.11 -6.53
N GLU A 61 -21.76 17.14 -6.96
CA GLU A 61 -22.51 17.20 -8.23
C GLU A 61 -23.46 18.41 -8.23
N LYS A 62 -24.09 18.71 -7.09
CA LYS A 62 -24.97 19.87 -6.97
C LYS A 62 -24.19 21.19 -7.11
N LEU A 63 -22.99 21.28 -6.55
CA LEU A 63 -22.12 22.44 -6.69
C LEU A 63 -21.65 22.64 -8.14
N ASP A 64 -21.23 21.56 -8.80
CA ASP A 64 -20.87 21.52 -10.23
C ASP A 64 -22.02 22.01 -11.13
N GLN A 65 -23.25 21.58 -10.85
CA GLN A 65 -24.44 22.00 -11.61
C GLN A 65 -24.81 23.47 -11.44
N LEU A 66 -24.47 24.08 -10.31
CA LEU A 66 -24.91 25.43 -9.95
C LEU A 66 -23.94 26.53 -10.37
N SER A 67 -22.68 26.20 -10.68
CA SER A 67 -21.65 27.21 -10.88
C SER A 67 -20.66 26.85 -11.97
N GLU A 68 -20.39 27.81 -12.88
CA GLU A 68 -19.29 27.73 -13.84
C GLU A 68 -17.90 27.80 -13.18
N THR A 69 -17.82 28.10 -11.89
CA THR A 69 -16.58 28.14 -11.10
C THR A 69 -16.23 26.79 -10.46
N ALA A 70 -17.08 25.78 -10.61
CA ALA A 70 -16.87 24.43 -10.11
C ALA A 70 -16.88 23.42 -11.25
N LYS A 71 -16.03 22.40 -11.17
CA LYS A 71 -16.01 21.27 -12.10
C LYS A 71 -15.74 19.97 -11.37
N LEU A 72 -16.71 19.05 -11.37
CA LEU A 72 -16.53 17.71 -10.80
C LEU A 72 -15.94 16.76 -11.84
N GLN A 73 -14.90 16.01 -11.47
CA GLN A 73 -14.29 14.98 -12.30
C GLN A 73 -14.28 13.65 -11.55
N THR A 74 -14.78 12.58 -12.18
CA THR A 74 -14.50 11.21 -11.76
C THR A 74 -13.14 10.79 -12.32
N ILE A 75 -12.19 10.48 -11.44
CA ILE A 75 -10.82 10.05 -11.80
C ILE A 75 -10.68 8.53 -11.84
N GLY A 76 -11.61 7.78 -11.26
CA GLY A 76 -11.58 6.32 -11.22
C GLY A 76 -12.67 5.73 -10.33
N TYR A 77 -12.49 4.46 -9.95
CA TYR A 77 -13.42 3.75 -9.06
C TYR A 77 -12.64 2.93 -8.02
N THR A 78 -13.21 2.78 -6.82
CA THR A 78 -12.72 1.88 -5.77
C THR A 78 -12.98 0.42 -6.10
N HIS A 79 -12.45 -0.51 -5.30
CA HIS A 79 -12.75 -1.94 -5.41
C HIS A 79 -14.25 -2.25 -5.26
N GLU A 80 -14.95 -1.51 -4.40
CA GLU A 80 -16.42 -1.63 -4.24
C GLU A 80 -17.20 -0.76 -5.24
N HIS A 81 -16.54 -0.30 -6.30
CA HIS A 81 -17.14 0.44 -7.41
C HIS A 81 -17.72 1.82 -7.03
N ARG A 82 -17.18 2.46 -5.99
CA ARG A 82 -17.51 3.86 -5.67
C ARG A 82 -16.70 4.80 -6.54
N PRO A 83 -17.29 5.89 -7.08
CA PRO A 83 -16.55 6.83 -7.91
C PRO A 83 -15.51 7.56 -7.06
N LYS A 84 -14.26 7.61 -7.51
CA LYS A 84 -13.24 8.52 -6.98
C LYS A 84 -13.38 9.86 -7.69
N VAL A 85 -13.63 10.93 -6.95
CA VAL A 85 -13.95 12.25 -7.52
C VAL A 85 -12.99 13.34 -7.04
N ILE A 86 -12.77 14.34 -7.90
CA ILE A 86 -12.09 15.60 -7.58
C ILE A 86 -13.00 16.75 -7.98
N LEU A 87 -13.36 17.61 -7.03
CA LEU A 87 -14.02 18.88 -7.32
C LEU A 87 -12.97 19.96 -7.53
N THR A 88 -12.92 20.53 -8.74
CA THR A 88 -12.04 21.66 -9.05
C THR A 88 -12.81 22.96 -8.92
N ILE A 89 -12.30 23.92 -8.14
CA ILE A 89 -12.89 25.24 -7.95
C ILE A 89 -11.88 26.32 -8.35
N ALA A 90 -12.30 27.24 -9.22
CA ALA A 90 -11.49 28.37 -9.66
C ALA A 90 -12.39 29.51 -10.20
N SER A 91 -11.88 30.74 -10.32
CA SER A 91 -12.61 31.81 -11.03
C SER A 91 -13.01 31.39 -12.45
N SER A 92 -14.07 31.96 -13.00
CA SER A 92 -14.49 31.67 -14.40
C SER A 92 -13.36 31.91 -15.41
N ALA A 93 -12.50 32.91 -15.17
CA ALA A 93 -11.32 33.18 -15.98
C ALA A 93 -10.27 32.06 -15.89
N ASN A 94 -10.00 31.55 -14.70
CA ASN A 94 -9.08 30.42 -14.53
C ASN A 94 -9.69 29.11 -15.05
N MET A 95 -10.98 28.89 -14.84
CA MET A 95 -11.69 27.70 -15.33
C MET A 95 -11.68 27.63 -16.86
N ALA A 96 -11.87 28.76 -17.54
CA ALA A 96 -11.76 28.85 -19.00
C ALA A 96 -10.33 28.57 -19.53
N ASN A 97 -9.31 28.80 -18.70
CA ASN A 97 -7.89 28.61 -19.06
C ASN A 97 -7.24 27.41 -18.33
N LEU A 98 -8.05 26.50 -17.79
CA LEU A 98 -7.59 25.47 -16.86
C LEU A 98 -6.48 24.57 -17.45
N GLU A 99 -6.61 24.18 -18.72
CA GLU A 99 -5.58 23.37 -19.40
C GLU A 99 -4.28 24.16 -19.61
N GLN A 100 -4.36 25.46 -19.92
CA GLN A 100 -3.16 26.28 -20.06
C GLN A 100 -2.43 26.47 -18.71
N ILE A 101 -3.19 26.66 -17.62
CA ILE A 101 -2.66 26.71 -16.25
C ILE A 101 -1.93 25.40 -15.94
N ARG A 102 -2.58 24.26 -16.21
CA ARG A 102 -2.00 22.92 -15.99
C ARG A 102 -0.70 22.71 -16.77
N GLN A 103 -0.66 23.11 -18.04
CA GLN A 103 0.53 22.98 -18.88
C GLN A 103 1.69 23.88 -18.41
N LYS A 104 1.41 25.11 -17.95
CA LYS A 104 2.43 25.97 -17.33
C LYS A 104 2.98 25.35 -16.04
N GLN A 105 2.13 24.69 -15.25
CA GLN A 105 2.55 23.96 -14.05
C GLN A 105 3.48 22.78 -14.39
N LEU A 106 3.14 21.99 -15.41
CA LEU A 106 4.03 20.93 -15.92
C LEU A 106 5.34 21.48 -16.48
N GLN A 107 5.31 22.69 -17.08
CA GLN A 107 6.50 23.35 -17.56
C GLN A 107 7.50 23.60 -16.41
N LEU A 108 7.04 23.98 -15.20
CA LEU A 108 7.87 24.14 -14.00
C LEU A 108 8.54 22.82 -13.58
N ALA A 109 7.82 21.69 -13.73
CA ALA A 109 8.33 20.35 -13.41
C ALA A 109 9.34 19.79 -14.44
N ASP A 110 9.49 20.42 -15.61
CA ASP A 110 10.47 20.04 -16.63
C ASP A 110 11.56 21.11 -16.81
N PRO A 111 12.75 20.95 -16.18
CA PRO A 111 13.87 21.90 -16.27
C PRO A 111 14.41 22.15 -17.68
N SER A 112 14.06 21.31 -18.67
CA SER A 112 14.48 21.51 -20.06
C SER A 112 13.66 22.58 -20.78
N GLN A 113 12.48 22.92 -20.26
CA GLN A 113 11.61 23.98 -20.77
C GLN A 113 11.97 25.34 -20.18
N ALA A 114 11.63 26.42 -20.90
CA ALA A 114 11.79 27.77 -20.36
C ALA A 114 10.96 27.96 -19.07
N MET A 115 11.39 28.83 -18.16
CA MET A 115 10.60 29.15 -16.96
C MET A 115 9.39 30.02 -17.35
N PRO A 116 8.15 29.62 -17.04
CA PRO A 116 6.99 30.48 -17.22
C PRO A 116 7.01 31.66 -16.24
N ASP A 117 6.24 32.71 -16.53
CA ASP A 117 6.05 33.85 -15.63
C ASP A 117 5.18 33.44 -14.42
N VAL A 118 5.85 33.10 -13.31
CA VAL A 118 5.23 32.63 -12.06
C VAL A 118 4.32 33.67 -11.43
N ALA A 119 4.57 34.97 -11.62
CA ALA A 119 3.75 36.04 -11.06
C ALA A 119 2.33 36.00 -11.62
N SER A 120 2.16 35.55 -12.87
CA SER A 120 0.87 35.41 -13.54
C SER A 120 0.12 34.11 -13.26
N MET A 121 0.76 33.13 -12.60
CA MET A 121 0.20 31.79 -12.40
C MET A 121 -0.64 31.72 -11.11
N PRO A 122 -1.82 31.09 -11.12
CA PRO A 122 -2.56 30.85 -9.88
C PRO A 122 -1.85 29.81 -9.01
N SER A 123 -2.14 29.79 -7.71
CA SER A 123 -1.69 28.72 -6.79
C SER A 123 -2.46 27.42 -7.10
N ILE A 124 -1.78 26.28 -7.13
CA ILE A 124 -2.40 24.96 -7.35
C ILE A 124 -2.47 24.23 -6.02
N ILE A 125 -3.67 24.06 -5.48
CA ILE A 125 -3.89 23.55 -4.12
C ILE A 125 -4.68 22.24 -4.20
N HIS A 126 -4.21 21.20 -3.52
CA HIS A 126 -4.93 19.93 -3.37
C HIS A 126 -5.31 19.68 -1.91
N LEU A 127 -6.61 19.62 -1.65
CA LEU A 127 -7.18 19.31 -0.35
C LEU A 127 -7.67 17.86 -0.32
N GLY A 128 -6.89 16.98 0.30
CA GLY A 128 -7.15 15.53 0.38
C GLY A 128 -7.69 15.14 1.76
N TYR A 129 -8.91 14.60 1.80
CA TYR A 129 -9.60 14.26 3.05
C TYR A 129 -9.80 12.75 3.20
N GLY A 130 -9.79 12.23 4.42
CA GLY A 130 -10.34 10.90 4.74
C GLY A 130 -9.61 9.71 4.11
N VAL A 131 -8.29 9.63 4.25
CA VAL A 131 -7.51 8.45 3.80
C VAL A 131 -7.71 7.24 4.70
N HIS A 132 -8.01 7.47 5.98
CA HIS A 132 -8.54 6.46 6.87
C HIS A 132 -10.05 6.66 7.00
N GLY A 133 -10.82 5.64 6.65
CA GLY A 133 -12.28 5.77 6.56
C GLY A 133 -12.99 6.01 7.90
N ASN A 134 -12.35 5.64 9.02
CA ASN A 134 -12.83 5.86 10.38
C ASN A 134 -12.23 7.10 11.06
N GLU A 135 -11.72 8.05 10.26
CA GLU A 135 -11.31 9.39 10.66
C GLU A 135 -12.27 10.41 10.00
N PRO A 136 -13.57 10.36 10.39
CA PRO A 136 -14.68 10.79 9.57
C PRO A 136 -14.85 12.30 9.38
N SER A 137 -14.30 13.12 10.27
CA SER A 137 -14.59 14.57 10.31
C SER A 137 -14.01 15.32 9.12
N SER A 138 -12.93 14.80 8.54
CA SER A 138 -12.29 15.32 7.35
C SER A 138 -13.26 15.36 6.14
N ALA A 139 -14.08 14.33 5.96
CA ALA A 139 -15.02 14.25 4.83
C ALA A 139 -16.18 15.27 4.96
N GLU A 140 -16.64 15.57 6.17
CA GLU A 140 -17.63 16.64 6.41
C GLU A 140 -16.99 18.02 6.21
N ALA A 141 -15.73 18.19 6.66
CA ALA A 141 -14.97 19.40 6.44
C ALA A 141 -14.81 19.70 4.95
N ALA A 142 -14.61 18.68 4.10
CA ALA A 142 -14.53 18.85 2.64
C ALA A 142 -15.79 19.52 2.06
N MET A 143 -16.99 19.15 2.53
CA MET A 143 -18.25 19.77 2.09
C MET A 143 -18.37 21.22 2.55
N LEU A 144 -18.02 21.50 3.80
CA LEU A 144 -18.04 22.85 4.37
C LEU A 144 -16.99 23.75 3.70
N THR A 145 -15.80 23.24 3.41
CA THR A 145 -14.75 23.97 2.71
C THR A 145 -15.15 24.28 1.27
N ALA A 146 -15.70 23.32 0.52
CA ALA A 146 -16.22 23.57 -0.83
C ALA A 146 -17.33 24.64 -0.83
N TYR A 147 -18.26 24.56 0.12
CA TYR A 147 -19.31 25.56 0.33
C TYR A 147 -18.71 26.95 0.57
N TRP A 148 -17.77 27.05 1.51
CA TRP A 148 -17.16 28.33 1.85
C TRP A 148 -16.45 28.96 0.67
N ILE A 149 -15.65 28.19 -0.09
CA ILE A 149 -14.96 28.71 -1.28
C ILE A 149 -15.95 29.27 -2.29
N MET A 150 -17.09 28.61 -2.51
CA MET A 150 -18.05 29.02 -3.54
C MET A 150 -18.99 30.14 -3.10
N ALA A 151 -19.44 30.12 -1.85
CA ALA A 151 -20.53 30.98 -1.38
C ALA A 151 -20.05 32.19 -0.57
N ALA A 152 -18.90 32.10 0.12
CA ALA A 152 -18.45 33.14 1.04
C ALA A 152 -18.10 34.46 0.33
N GLN A 153 -18.48 35.57 0.95
CA GLN A 153 -18.35 36.93 0.42
C GLN A 153 -17.20 37.73 1.03
N SER A 154 -16.45 37.16 1.99
CA SER A 154 -15.24 37.76 2.54
C SER A 154 -14.17 38.06 1.48
N ASP A 155 -13.31 39.03 1.79
CA ASP A 155 -12.21 39.42 0.91
C ASP A 155 -11.22 38.27 0.70
N LEU A 156 -11.01 37.44 1.73
CA LEU A 156 -10.19 36.25 1.63
C LEU A 156 -10.78 35.25 0.63
N ALA A 157 -12.09 34.94 0.72
CA ALA A 157 -12.74 34.02 -0.21
C ALA A 157 -12.68 34.52 -1.66
N LYS A 158 -12.88 35.83 -1.88
CA LYS A 158 -12.73 36.47 -3.19
C LYS A 158 -11.30 36.38 -3.72
N ASN A 159 -10.31 36.64 -2.88
CA ASN A 159 -8.89 36.52 -3.22
C ASN A 159 -8.54 35.07 -3.60
N ILE A 160 -9.03 34.10 -2.84
CA ILE A 160 -8.86 32.66 -3.10
C ILE A 160 -9.42 32.28 -4.47
N ARG A 161 -10.68 32.62 -4.76
CA ARG A 161 -11.29 32.31 -6.06
C ARG A 161 -10.54 32.95 -7.23
N ALA A 162 -10.00 34.16 -7.05
CA ALA A 162 -9.29 34.88 -8.10
C ALA A 162 -7.91 34.28 -8.42
N ASN A 163 -7.17 33.85 -7.38
CA ASN A 163 -5.73 33.57 -7.49
C ASN A 163 -5.34 32.11 -7.29
N ALA A 164 -6.30 31.18 -7.16
CA ALA A 164 -6.03 29.77 -7.00
C ALA A 164 -6.87 28.87 -7.93
N VAL A 165 -6.36 27.67 -8.17
CA VAL A 165 -7.09 26.50 -8.64
C VAL A 165 -7.05 25.49 -7.49
N ILE A 166 -8.22 25.21 -6.92
CA ILE A 166 -8.35 24.33 -5.75
C ILE A 166 -8.96 23.02 -6.19
N HIS A 167 -8.33 21.91 -5.84
CA HIS A 167 -8.79 20.56 -6.07
C HIS A 167 -9.16 19.91 -4.75
N ILE A 168 -10.39 19.44 -4.60
CA ILE A 168 -10.87 18.77 -3.38
C ILE A 168 -11.11 17.29 -3.69
N ASP A 169 -10.35 16.40 -3.05
CA ASP A 169 -10.67 14.96 -2.94
C ASP A 169 -11.43 14.77 -1.62
N PRO A 170 -12.77 14.62 -1.65
CA PRO A 170 -13.58 14.64 -0.43
C PRO A 170 -13.38 13.40 0.44
N THR A 171 -12.90 12.30 -0.14
CA THR A 171 -12.63 11.07 0.61
C THR A 171 -11.65 10.19 -0.17
N LEU A 172 -10.44 10.10 0.36
CA LEU A 172 -9.34 9.29 -0.16
C LEU A 172 -9.68 7.79 -0.09
N ASN A 173 -10.38 7.34 0.97
CA ASN A 173 -10.86 5.97 1.18
C ASN A 173 -12.40 5.88 1.31
N PRO A 174 -13.16 5.91 0.20
CA PRO A 174 -14.63 5.82 0.24
C PRO A 174 -15.16 4.50 0.83
N ASP A 175 -14.48 3.38 0.57
CA ASP A 175 -14.93 2.05 1.00
C ASP A 175 -14.85 1.91 2.53
N GLY A 176 -13.73 2.36 3.13
CA GLY A 176 -13.59 2.46 4.58
C GLY A 176 -14.56 3.47 5.20
N ARG A 177 -14.74 4.64 4.56
CA ARG A 177 -15.62 5.71 5.04
C ARG A 177 -17.05 5.24 5.20
N ASP A 178 -17.60 4.55 4.21
CA ASP A 178 -18.97 4.03 4.30
C ASP A 178 -19.08 2.92 5.35
N ARG A 179 -18.09 2.03 5.46
CA ARG A 179 -18.05 1.00 6.52
C ARG A 179 -18.16 1.63 7.91
N HIS A 180 -17.38 2.68 8.16
CA HIS A 180 -17.43 3.44 9.42
C HIS A 180 -18.77 4.16 9.60
N SER A 181 -19.19 4.95 8.61
CA SER A 181 -20.40 5.79 8.69
C SER A 181 -21.64 4.96 8.99
N LEU A 182 -21.76 3.80 8.34
CA LEU A 182 -22.85 2.86 8.59
C LEU A 182 -22.80 2.30 10.01
N TRP A 183 -21.61 1.98 10.54
CA TRP A 183 -21.46 1.55 11.93
C TRP A 183 -21.87 2.64 12.92
N ALA A 184 -21.25 3.82 12.86
CA ALA A 184 -21.52 4.92 13.78
C ALA A 184 -23.01 5.32 13.75
N ASN A 185 -23.59 5.49 12.56
CA ASN A 185 -24.99 5.89 12.43
C ASN A 185 -25.99 4.82 12.90
N SER A 186 -25.69 3.52 12.70
CA SER A 186 -26.58 2.44 13.13
C SER A 186 -26.55 2.17 14.63
N ASN A 187 -25.48 2.60 15.32
CA ASN A 187 -25.34 2.47 16.76
C ASN A 187 -25.60 3.79 17.53
N LYS A 188 -25.84 4.90 16.81
CA LYS A 188 -26.11 6.21 17.41
C LYS A 188 -27.29 6.17 18.40
N GLY A 189 -27.07 6.67 19.62
CA GLY A 189 -28.10 6.86 20.64
C GLY A 189 -28.93 8.16 20.48
N PHE A 190 -30.13 8.17 21.04
CA PHE A 190 -30.97 9.37 21.18
C PHE A 190 -31.49 9.50 22.63
N PRO A 191 -30.89 10.35 23.48
CA PRO A 191 -29.74 11.25 23.22
C PRO A 191 -28.43 10.48 22.95
N ALA A 192 -27.45 11.16 22.35
CA ALA A 192 -26.16 10.56 22.02
C ALA A 192 -25.38 10.14 23.28
N VAL A 193 -24.59 9.06 23.18
CA VAL A 193 -23.90 8.44 24.32
C VAL A 193 -22.40 8.76 24.26
N ALA A 194 -21.93 9.53 25.24
CA ALA A 194 -20.52 9.96 25.30
C ALA A 194 -19.58 8.91 25.90
N ASP A 195 -20.08 7.87 26.57
CA ASP A 195 -19.25 6.84 27.20
C ASP A 195 -18.37 6.14 26.15
N PRO A 196 -17.02 6.16 26.28
CA PRO A 196 -16.12 5.51 25.33
C PRO A 196 -16.33 4.00 25.15
N LEU A 197 -17.01 3.34 26.08
CA LEU A 197 -17.34 1.91 25.99
C LEU A 197 -18.61 1.64 25.16
N ASP A 198 -19.35 2.68 24.76
CA ASP A 198 -20.52 2.50 23.90
C ASP A 198 -20.14 1.85 22.57
N ARG A 199 -21.04 1.02 22.04
CA ARG A 199 -20.82 0.26 20.81
C ARG A 199 -20.55 1.16 19.60
N GLU A 200 -21.10 2.37 19.57
CA GLU A 200 -20.84 3.37 18.53
C GLU A 200 -19.33 3.58 18.31
N HIS A 201 -18.56 3.67 19.38
CA HIS A 201 -17.12 4.02 19.36
C HIS A 201 -16.19 2.82 19.13
N ASN A 202 -16.74 1.60 19.12
CA ASN A 202 -15.99 0.35 19.14
C ASN A 202 -16.37 -0.52 17.93
N GLU A 203 -15.81 -0.19 16.77
CA GLU A 203 -16.09 -0.85 15.49
C GLU A 203 -15.81 -2.37 15.53
N ALA A 204 -16.68 -3.16 14.87
CA ALA A 204 -16.37 -4.55 14.62
C ALA A 204 -15.17 -4.70 13.68
N TRP A 205 -14.36 -5.76 13.89
CA TRP A 205 -13.31 -6.15 12.96
C TRP A 205 -13.90 -6.32 11.54
N PRO A 206 -13.25 -5.80 10.48
CA PRO A 206 -11.92 -5.21 10.40
C PRO A 206 -11.84 -3.68 10.60
N GLY A 207 -12.93 -3.03 11.04
CA GLY A 207 -13.02 -1.57 11.24
C GLY A 207 -13.04 -0.77 9.94
N GLY A 208 -13.38 0.53 10.00
CA GLY A 208 -13.48 1.42 8.85
C GLY A 208 -12.17 2.07 8.38
N ARG A 209 -11.05 1.86 9.08
CA ARG A 209 -9.77 2.52 8.76
C ARG A 209 -9.30 2.27 7.33
N THR A 210 -9.37 1.02 6.90
CA THR A 210 -8.72 0.52 5.69
C THR A 210 -9.69 0.39 4.50
N ASN A 211 -9.16 0.17 3.29
CA ASN A 211 -9.98 -0.01 2.08
C ASN A 211 -10.71 -1.38 2.04
N HIS A 212 -11.22 -1.77 0.87
CA HIS A 212 -11.87 -3.07 0.65
C HIS A 212 -11.02 -4.27 1.08
N TYR A 213 -9.76 -4.31 0.66
CA TYR A 213 -8.82 -5.39 0.97
C TYR A 213 -8.11 -5.22 2.32
N TRP A 214 -8.56 -4.27 3.13
CA TRP A 214 -8.01 -3.96 4.46
C TRP A 214 -6.58 -3.40 4.48
N PHE A 215 -6.20 -2.67 3.43
CA PHE A 215 -4.94 -1.94 3.39
C PHE A 215 -5.07 -0.52 3.89
N ASP A 216 -3.97 -0.02 4.44
CA ASP A 216 -3.78 1.39 4.77
C ASP A 216 -3.46 2.18 3.49
N LEU A 217 -4.39 3.02 3.02
CA LEU A 217 -4.16 3.84 1.84
C LEU A 217 -3.17 4.99 2.08
N ASN A 218 -2.88 5.33 3.35
CA ASN A 218 -1.79 6.25 3.68
C ASN A 218 -0.43 5.54 3.76
N ARG A 219 -0.32 4.34 3.20
CA ARG A 219 0.95 3.64 2.91
C ARG A 219 1.10 3.30 1.43
N ASP A 220 0.06 3.54 0.63
CA ASP A 220 -0.09 3.01 -0.72
C ASP A 220 0.25 4.02 -1.83
N TRP A 221 0.63 5.26 -1.49
CA TRP A 221 1.03 6.26 -2.49
C TRP A 221 2.30 5.86 -3.26
N LEU A 222 3.19 5.10 -2.62
CA LEU A 222 4.36 4.53 -3.29
C LEU A 222 4.08 3.16 -3.91
N PRO A 223 3.55 2.15 -3.20
CA PRO A 223 3.28 0.83 -3.79
C PRO A 223 2.32 0.81 -4.97
N LEU A 224 1.32 1.69 -4.98
CA LEU A 224 0.22 1.70 -5.95
C LEU A 224 -0.48 0.33 -6.06
N ALA A 225 -0.62 -0.39 -4.95
CA ALA A 225 -1.23 -1.71 -4.91
C ALA A 225 -2.75 -1.66 -5.16
N HIS A 226 -3.36 -0.47 -5.03
CA HIS A 226 -4.80 -0.30 -5.14
C HIS A 226 -5.24 0.77 -6.13
N PRO A 227 -6.42 0.59 -6.79
CA PRO A 227 -6.94 1.51 -7.77
C PRO A 227 -7.14 2.92 -7.19
N GLU A 228 -7.51 3.05 -5.91
CA GLU A 228 -7.67 4.34 -5.25
C GLU A 228 -6.37 5.16 -5.29
N SER A 229 -5.22 4.54 -5.05
CA SER A 229 -3.91 5.19 -5.11
C SER A 229 -3.42 5.36 -6.53
N GLN A 230 -3.63 4.37 -7.41
CA GLN A 230 -3.24 4.43 -8.82
C GLN A 230 -3.85 5.64 -9.53
N VAL A 231 -5.17 5.82 -9.42
CA VAL A 231 -5.86 6.93 -10.09
C VAL A 231 -5.52 8.29 -9.46
N LYS A 232 -5.30 8.31 -8.14
CA LYS A 232 -4.87 9.50 -7.40
C LYS A 232 -3.47 9.95 -7.82
N VAL A 233 -2.50 9.05 -7.87
CA VAL A 233 -1.12 9.37 -8.27
C VAL A 233 -1.04 9.72 -9.76
N ALA A 234 -1.82 9.04 -10.61
CA ALA A 234 -1.96 9.42 -12.01
C ALA A 234 -2.51 10.85 -12.17
N TRP A 235 -3.53 11.23 -11.38
CA TRP A 235 -4.06 12.59 -11.32
C TRP A 235 -3.03 13.60 -10.76
N TYR A 236 -2.32 13.24 -9.68
CA TYR A 236 -1.30 14.09 -9.05
C TYR A 236 -0.23 14.51 -10.07
N HIS A 237 0.26 13.56 -10.88
CA HIS A 237 1.26 13.83 -11.93
C HIS A 237 0.74 14.67 -13.10
N GLN A 238 -0.57 14.94 -13.18
CA GLN A 238 -1.11 15.91 -14.15
C GLN A 238 -1.01 17.35 -13.67
N TRP A 239 -0.86 17.55 -12.35
CA TRP A 239 -1.02 18.84 -11.70
C TRP A 239 0.20 19.29 -10.88
N TYR A 240 0.97 18.40 -10.26
CA TYR A 240 2.04 18.76 -9.30
C TYR A 240 1.64 19.93 -8.39
N PRO A 241 0.63 19.74 -7.51
CA PRO A 241 0.13 20.80 -6.65
C PRO A 241 1.24 21.44 -5.83
N ASN A 242 1.18 22.76 -5.64
CA ASN A 242 2.10 23.47 -4.78
C ASN A 242 1.98 22.97 -3.33
N VAL A 243 0.76 22.68 -2.90
CA VAL A 243 0.44 22.19 -1.56
C VAL A 243 -0.57 21.06 -1.66
N THR A 244 -0.33 19.98 -0.92
CA THR A 244 -1.24 18.84 -0.75
C THR A 244 -1.46 18.60 0.74
N THR A 245 -2.71 18.42 1.14
CA THR A 245 -3.07 18.12 2.54
C THR A 245 -3.57 16.68 2.69
N ASP A 246 -3.32 16.12 3.85
CA ASP A 246 -3.75 14.79 4.29
C ASP A 246 -4.38 14.92 5.68
N PHE A 247 -5.71 14.90 5.74
CA PHE A 247 -6.47 15.12 6.98
C PHE A 247 -6.81 13.81 7.69
N HIS A 248 -6.45 13.76 8.97
CA HIS A 248 -6.48 12.59 9.86
C HIS A 248 -7.07 12.88 11.24
N GLU A 249 -7.33 11.80 11.98
CA GLU A 249 -7.71 11.86 13.39
C GLU A 249 -6.87 10.95 14.30
N MET A 250 -6.64 11.44 15.52
CA MET A 250 -6.00 10.75 16.64
C MET A 250 -7.01 10.26 17.67
N GLY A 251 -6.52 9.63 18.74
CA GLY A 251 -7.34 9.31 19.90
C GLY A 251 -8.05 10.53 20.51
N THR A 252 -9.19 10.29 21.15
CA THR A 252 -10.10 11.27 21.76
C THR A 252 -9.44 12.16 22.81
N ASN A 253 -8.37 11.67 23.46
CA ASN A 253 -7.64 12.43 24.47
C ASN A 253 -6.49 13.28 23.91
N SER A 254 -6.27 13.25 22.59
CA SER A 254 -5.35 14.14 21.89
C SER A 254 -5.93 15.55 21.73
N THR A 255 -5.21 16.43 21.04
CA THR A 255 -5.69 17.77 20.65
C THR A 255 -5.59 17.90 19.13
N TYR A 256 -4.87 18.88 18.58
CA TYR A 256 -4.66 19.00 17.14
C TYR A 256 -3.17 19.06 16.81
N PHE A 257 -2.74 18.38 15.76
CA PHE A 257 -1.38 18.47 15.23
C PHE A 257 -1.39 18.97 13.79
N PHE A 258 -0.37 19.77 13.50
CA PHE A 258 0.00 20.19 12.15
C PHE A 258 1.53 20.26 12.04
N GLU A 259 2.02 20.14 10.82
CA GLU A 259 3.45 20.28 10.49
C GLU A 259 4.05 21.61 11.02
N PRO A 260 5.33 21.63 11.44
CA PRO A 260 6.37 20.62 11.20
C PRO A 260 6.36 19.43 12.17
N THR A 261 6.87 18.27 11.72
CA THR A 261 7.24 17.09 12.53
C THR A 261 8.52 17.32 13.36
N LYS A 262 8.93 16.32 14.16
CA LYS A 262 10.19 16.33 14.93
C LYS A 262 11.38 16.60 14.00
N PRO A 263 12.14 17.70 14.21
CA PRO A 263 13.29 18.01 13.38
C PRO A 263 14.33 16.88 13.38
N TYR A 264 14.93 16.61 12.22
CA TYR A 264 15.95 15.58 11.95
C TYR A 264 15.47 14.13 12.06
N GLY A 265 14.63 13.79 13.04
CA GLY A 265 14.26 12.38 13.28
C GLY A 265 13.16 11.83 12.39
N SER A 266 12.32 12.70 11.86
CA SER A 266 11.07 12.34 11.18
C SER A 266 11.05 12.82 9.73
N GLU A 267 12.19 12.90 9.06
CA GLU A 267 12.34 13.54 7.75
C GLU A 267 12.96 12.59 6.73
N ASN A 268 12.42 12.57 5.51
CA ASN A 268 12.98 11.75 4.43
C ASN A 268 14.35 12.29 3.94
N PRO A 269 15.38 11.44 3.82
CA PRO A 269 16.73 11.84 3.43
C PRO A 269 16.89 12.29 1.97
N VAL A 270 15.90 12.05 1.11
CA VAL A 270 15.91 12.48 -0.30
C VAL A 270 15.18 13.81 -0.52
N VAL A 271 14.37 14.25 0.46
CA VAL A 271 13.64 15.52 0.38
C VAL A 271 14.60 16.68 0.71
N PRO A 272 14.64 17.75 -0.10
CA PRO A 272 15.49 18.90 0.18
C PRO A 272 15.17 19.56 1.53
N ARG A 273 16.20 19.87 2.32
CA ARG A 273 16.10 20.57 3.62
C ARG A 273 15.22 21.81 3.59
N LYS A 274 15.23 22.56 2.47
CA LYS A 274 14.41 23.75 2.28
C LYS A 274 12.91 23.52 2.57
N ASN A 275 12.40 22.32 2.28
CA ASN A 275 11.01 21.96 2.59
C ASN A 275 10.75 21.98 4.11
N TYR A 276 11.61 21.32 4.89
CA TYR A 276 11.48 21.24 6.35
C TYR A 276 11.90 22.53 7.08
N ASP A 277 12.97 23.19 6.63
CA ASP A 277 13.61 24.29 7.37
C ASP A 277 13.03 25.68 7.04
N ASP A 278 12.40 25.86 5.88
CA ASP A 278 11.83 27.15 5.43
C ASP A 278 10.33 27.03 5.16
N ILE A 279 9.91 26.12 4.28
CA ILE A 279 8.53 26.05 3.77
C ILE A 279 7.55 25.64 4.87
N ASN A 280 7.81 24.55 5.59
CA ASN A 280 6.96 24.08 6.67
C ASN A 280 6.75 25.14 7.77
N PRO A 281 7.81 25.74 8.36
CA PRO A 281 7.67 26.80 9.37
C PRO A 281 6.93 28.05 8.87
N ARG A 282 6.98 28.33 7.57
CA ARG A 282 6.27 29.44 6.94
C ARG A 282 4.75 29.19 6.92
N PHE A 283 4.31 27.98 6.60
CA PHE A 283 2.90 27.58 6.63
C PHE A 283 2.34 27.42 8.05
N ALA A 284 3.14 26.86 8.97
CA ALA A 284 2.73 26.60 10.36
C ALA A 284 2.17 27.83 11.11
N LYS A 285 2.63 29.04 10.76
CA LYS A 285 2.15 30.31 11.35
C LYS A 285 0.68 30.59 11.04
N TYR A 286 0.21 30.16 9.87
CA TYR A 286 -1.19 30.30 9.47
C TYR A 286 -2.07 29.34 10.26
N PHE A 287 -1.65 28.07 10.40
CA PHE A 287 -2.40 27.07 11.18
C PHE A 287 -2.53 27.51 12.64
N ALA A 288 -1.45 27.97 13.26
CA ALA A 288 -1.47 28.53 14.61
C ALA A 288 -2.47 29.68 14.73
N LYS A 289 -2.41 30.68 13.83
CA LYS A 289 -3.33 31.83 13.80
C LYS A 289 -4.81 31.39 13.78
N TYR A 290 -5.17 30.41 12.96
CA TYR A 290 -6.56 29.96 12.84
C TYR A 290 -7.01 29.13 14.05
N MET A 291 -6.12 28.29 14.59
CA MET A 291 -6.42 27.49 15.77
C MET A 291 -6.56 28.37 17.02
N ASP A 292 -5.73 29.39 17.17
CA ASP A 292 -5.80 30.40 18.23
C ASP A 292 -7.16 31.13 18.22
N GLN A 293 -7.69 31.46 17.03
CA GLN A 293 -8.97 32.16 16.88
C GLN A 293 -10.16 31.36 17.40
N ILE A 294 -10.13 30.03 17.27
CA ILE A 294 -11.22 29.15 17.74
C ILE A 294 -10.96 28.55 19.13
N GLY A 295 -9.79 28.82 19.72
CA GLY A 295 -9.39 28.33 21.03
C GLY A 295 -9.08 26.82 21.08
N SER A 296 -8.86 26.18 19.94
CA SER A 296 -8.56 24.75 19.88
C SER A 296 -7.07 24.52 20.20
N LEU A 297 -6.81 23.66 21.18
CA LEU A 297 -5.44 23.32 21.57
C LEU A 297 -4.71 22.60 20.44
N TYR A 298 -3.42 22.88 20.26
CA TYR A 298 -2.61 22.25 19.23
C TYR A 298 -1.15 22.04 19.66
N TRP A 299 -0.41 21.24 18.90
CA TRP A 299 1.02 21.01 19.06
C TRP A 299 1.69 20.75 17.69
N THR A 300 3.02 20.90 17.65
CA THR A 300 3.88 20.73 16.47
C THR A 300 5.26 20.25 16.94
N LYS A 301 6.12 19.78 16.03
CA LYS A 301 7.53 19.40 16.26
C LYS A 301 7.73 18.12 17.08
N GLU A 302 6.78 17.18 17.01
CA GLU A 302 6.84 15.92 17.75
C GLU A 302 6.57 14.69 16.85
N VAL A 303 5.85 13.69 17.37
CA VAL A 303 5.97 12.24 17.10
C VAL A 303 5.64 11.69 15.70
N PHE A 304 5.12 12.49 14.76
CA PHE A 304 4.77 11.99 13.43
C PHE A 304 5.98 11.93 12.51
N ASP A 305 6.01 10.93 11.62
CA ASP A 305 7.14 10.64 10.74
C ASP A 305 6.84 11.01 9.29
N ASN A 306 7.78 11.66 8.61
CA ASN A 306 7.80 11.94 7.16
C ASN A 306 8.96 11.22 6.46
N SER A 307 9.52 10.16 7.05
CA SER A 307 10.61 9.39 6.46
C SER A 307 10.13 8.53 5.29
N TYR A 308 8.96 7.89 5.37
CA TYR A 308 8.47 6.99 4.34
C TYR A 308 7.87 7.75 3.14
N PRO A 309 8.37 7.54 1.90
CA PRO A 309 7.89 8.23 0.69
C PRO A 309 6.43 7.92 0.30
N GLY A 310 5.80 6.90 0.88
CA GLY A 310 4.44 6.49 0.54
C GLY A 310 3.33 7.14 1.39
N TYR A 311 3.68 8.10 2.26
CA TYR A 311 2.70 8.92 3.00
C TYR A 311 2.15 10.06 2.14
N GLY A 312 0.90 10.46 2.37
CA GLY A 312 0.32 11.66 1.77
C GLY A 312 1.03 12.96 2.17
N SER A 313 1.70 12.97 3.32
CA SER A 313 2.56 14.08 3.76
C SER A 313 3.93 14.10 3.10
N THR A 314 4.48 12.97 2.66
CA THR A 314 5.86 12.88 2.13
C THR A 314 5.92 12.73 0.62
N TYR A 315 4.95 12.04 0.00
CA TYR A 315 4.93 11.85 -1.46
C TYR A 315 4.95 13.19 -2.22
N PRO A 316 4.20 14.23 -1.81
CA PRO A 316 4.28 15.54 -2.45
C PRO A 316 5.64 16.22 -2.32
N ASP A 317 6.30 16.08 -1.16
CA ASP A 317 7.63 16.64 -0.88
C ASP A 317 8.71 16.07 -1.81
N ILE A 318 8.58 14.81 -2.20
CA ILE A 318 9.46 14.12 -3.15
C ILE A 318 9.17 14.52 -4.61
N HIS A 319 8.17 15.37 -4.84
CA HIS A 319 7.80 15.88 -6.16
C HIS A 319 7.79 17.42 -6.24
N GLY A 320 8.45 18.10 -5.30
CA GLY A 320 8.60 19.55 -5.30
C GLY A 320 7.35 20.33 -4.88
N GLY A 321 6.37 19.66 -4.25
CA GLY A 321 5.28 20.29 -3.52
C GLY A 321 5.56 20.33 -2.02
N LEU A 322 4.58 20.81 -1.26
CA LEU A 322 4.51 20.71 0.20
C LEU A 322 3.38 19.74 0.59
N GLY A 323 3.72 18.62 1.23
CA GLY A 323 2.75 17.75 1.87
C GLY A 323 2.50 18.17 3.32
N LEU A 324 1.25 18.13 3.76
CA LEU A 324 0.84 18.54 5.11
C LEU A 324 -0.07 17.49 5.72
N VAL A 325 0.37 16.86 6.80
CA VAL A 325 -0.50 16.04 7.65
C VAL A 325 -1.17 16.92 8.71
N PHE A 326 -2.47 16.70 8.89
CA PHE A 326 -3.27 17.30 9.94
C PHE A 326 -3.94 16.23 10.75
N GLU A 327 -3.89 16.34 12.06
CA GLU A 327 -4.35 15.29 12.97
C GLU A 327 -5.23 15.92 14.05
N THR A 328 -6.54 15.66 14.08
CA THR A 328 -7.44 16.17 15.15
C THR A 328 -7.79 15.08 16.14
N ALA A 329 -8.12 15.44 17.39
CA ALA A 329 -8.76 14.51 18.31
C ALA A 329 -10.04 13.94 17.67
N SER A 330 -10.24 12.63 17.77
CA SER A 330 -11.44 11.98 17.27
C SER A 330 -12.57 12.00 18.29
N SER A 331 -13.81 12.20 17.82
CA SER A 331 -15.00 11.91 18.61
C SER A 331 -15.41 10.43 18.52
N ARG A 332 -14.75 9.63 17.66
CA ARG A 332 -15.03 8.20 17.33
C ARG A 332 -16.46 7.85 16.92
N GLY A 333 -17.35 8.85 16.91
CA GLY A 333 -18.79 8.76 16.72
C GLY A 333 -19.37 10.18 16.68
N HIS A 334 -20.49 10.44 17.35
CA HIS A 334 -21.13 11.76 17.39
C HIS A 334 -20.70 12.61 18.58
N ILE A 335 -20.42 11.98 19.71
CA ILE A 335 -19.91 12.60 20.94
C ILE A 335 -19.15 11.56 21.75
N GLN A 336 -18.04 11.94 22.37
CA GLN A 336 -17.31 11.06 23.27
C GLN A 336 -16.65 11.83 24.41
N SER A 337 -16.71 11.28 25.62
CA SER A 337 -16.09 11.86 26.79
C SER A 337 -14.57 11.79 26.71
N SER A 338 -13.93 12.94 26.90
CA SER A 338 -12.48 13.11 26.94
C SER A 338 -12.06 13.65 28.31
N GLN A 339 -10.77 13.55 28.62
CA GLN A 339 -10.18 14.15 29.82
C GLN A 339 -10.34 15.68 29.88
N ARG A 340 -10.70 16.32 28.76
CA ARG A 340 -10.92 17.78 28.64
C ARG A 340 -12.38 18.17 28.49
N GLY A 341 -13.31 17.27 28.81
CA GLY A 341 -14.75 17.42 28.54
C GLY A 341 -15.17 16.67 27.28
N ASP A 342 -16.45 16.68 26.97
CA ASP A 342 -16.97 15.94 25.81
C ASP A 342 -16.49 16.55 24.49
N ILE A 343 -16.05 15.70 23.57
CA ILE A 343 -15.68 16.04 22.21
C ILE A 343 -16.82 15.66 21.28
N THR A 344 -17.40 16.64 20.60
CA THR A 344 -18.46 16.42 19.62
C THR A 344 -17.90 16.25 18.22
N PHE A 345 -18.64 15.58 17.35
CA PHE A 345 -18.27 15.48 15.94
C PHE A 345 -18.17 16.86 15.26
N ALA A 346 -19.07 17.78 15.58
CA ALA A 346 -18.98 19.17 15.12
C ALA A 346 -17.66 19.86 15.50
N PHE A 347 -17.14 19.61 16.71
CA PHE A 347 -15.85 20.16 17.14
C PHE A 347 -14.68 19.66 16.28
N THR A 348 -14.63 18.35 16.00
CA THR A 348 -13.54 17.77 15.20
C THR A 348 -13.60 18.25 13.76
N ILE A 349 -14.81 18.37 13.20
CA ILE A 349 -15.05 18.96 11.87
C ILE A 349 -14.55 20.41 11.82
N ARG A 350 -14.88 21.23 12.83
CA ARG A 350 -14.49 22.66 12.86
C ARG A 350 -12.97 22.83 12.80
N ASN A 351 -12.21 21.99 13.48
CA ASN A 351 -10.74 22.07 13.47
C ASN A 351 -10.16 21.81 12.07
N HIS A 352 -10.72 20.85 11.32
CA HIS A 352 -10.30 20.60 9.94
C HIS A 352 -10.74 21.70 8.97
N VAL A 353 -11.94 22.27 9.14
CA VAL A 353 -12.40 23.40 8.34
C VAL A 353 -11.45 24.58 8.45
N VAL A 354 -11.09 25.00 9.67
CA VAL A 354 -10.23 26.18 9.85
C VAL A 354 -8.83 25.98 9.27
N ASN A 355 -8.25 24.78 9.38
CA ASN A 355 -6.95 24.50 8.76
C ASN A 355 -7.02 24.35 7.25
N SER A 356 -8.17 23.94 6.69
CA SER A 356 -8.40 24.00 5.24
C SER A 356 -8.37 25.44 4.73
N LEU A 357 -9.00 26.39 5.46
CA LEU A 357 -8.96 27.81 5.13
C LEU A 357 -7.55 28.40 5.29
N ALA A 358 -6.86 28.07 6.39
CA ALA A 358 -5.49 28.48 6.64
C ALA A 358 -4.52 28.01 5.54
N THR A 359 -4.67 26.77 5.07
CA THR A 359 -3.88 26.24 3.95
C THR A 359 -4.09 27.07 2.68
N MET A 360 -5.34 27.46 2.38
CA MET A 360 -5.61 28.27 1.19
C MET A 360 -5.04 29.69 1.29
N GLU A 361 -5.16 30.35 2.45
CA GLU A 361 -4.54 31.66 2.70
C GLU A 361 -3.00 31.56 2.54
N ALA A 362 -2.37 30.60 3.23
CA ALA A 362 -0.93 30.38 3.18
C ALA A 362 -0.43 30.09 1.76
N SER A 363 -1.19 29.30 0.98
CA SER A 363 -0.83 28.91 -0.38
C SER A 363 -0.87 30.09 -1.37
N ILE A 364 -1.70 31.10 -1.12
CA ILE A 364 -1.79 32.29 -1.97
C ILE A 364 -0.71 33.29 -1.62
N ASP A 365 -0.52 33.53 -0.32
CA ASP A 365 0.51 34.44 0.17
C ASP A 365 1.92 33.98 -0.24
N ASN A 366 2.12 32.67 -0.42
CA ASN A 366 3.40 32.07 -0.82
C ASN A 366 3.37 31.50 -2.25
N ARG A 367 2.40 31.91 -3.09
CA ARG A 367 2.17 31.37 -4.44
C ARG A 367 3.40 31.39 -5.35
N GLU A 368 4.02 32.56 -5.52
CA GLU A 368 5.20 32.71 -6.38
C GLU A 368 6.37 31.89 -5.85
N TYR A 369 6.59 31.95 -4.53
CA TYR A 369 7.63 31.18 -3.86
C TYR A 369 7.48 29.67 -4.09
N MET A 370 6.26 29.12 -4.00
CA MET A 370 6.03 27.69 -4.21
C MET A 370 6.19 27.26 -5.67
N HIS A 371 5.89 28.15 -6.64
CA HIS A 371 6.16 27.90 -8.06
C HIS A 371 7.66 27.91 -8.37
N ASP A 372 8.39 28.86 -7.79
CA ASP A 372 9.85 28.91 -7.88
C ASP A 372 10.49 27.67 -7.26
N TYR A 373 9.99 27.25 -6.09
CA TYR A 373 10.46 26.04 -5.42
C TYR A 373 10.23 24.78 -6.27
N LEU A 374 9.07 24.64 -6.92
CA LEU A 374 8.81 23.51 -7.82
C LEU A 374 9.86 23.45 -8.95
N ARG A 375 10.18 24.60 -9.57
CA ARG A 375 11.22 24.68 -10.60
C ARG A 375 12.60 24.31 -10.05
N GLU A 376 12.97 24.89 -8.91
CA GLU A 376 14.24 24.65 -8.22
C GLU A 376 14.40 23.17 -7.84
N PHE A 377 13.32 22.53 -7.38
CA PHE A 377 13.30 21.14 -6.99
C PHE A 377 13.75 20.24 -8.15
N PHE A 378 13.14 20.38 -9.33
CA PHE A 378 13.49 19.53 -10.46
C PHE A 378 14.85 19.88 -11.08
N GLN A 379 15.25 21.16 -11.07
CA GLN A 379 16.59 21.58 -11.50
C GLN A 379 17.68 20.97 -10.63
N SER A 380 17.52 21.04 -9.30
CA SER A 380 18.45 20.43 -8.35
C SER A 380 18.46 18.91 -8.45
N ALA A 381 17.31 18.25 -8.66
CA ALA A 381 17.22 16.80 -8.87
C ALA A 381 18.06 16.35 -10.08
N VAL A 382 17.93 17.02 -11.23
CA VAL A 382 18.73 16.71 -12.43
C VAL A 382 20.23 16.95 -12.18
N ALA A 383 20.59 18.02 -11.48
CA ALA A 383 21.97 18.36 -11.17
C ALA A 383 22.61 17.39 -10.17
N GLU A 384 21.88 16.94 -9.15
CA GLU A 384 22.29 15.89 -8.22
C GLU A 384 22.46 14.56 -8.96
N GLY A 385 21.46 14.16 -9.76
CA GLY A 385 21.53 12.93 -10.54
C GLY A 385 22.66 12.92 -11.57
N ALA A 386 23.01 14.07 -12.14
CA ALA A 386 24.19 14.19 -13.01
C ALA A 386 25.52 13.97 -12.26
N LYS A 387 25.57 14.22 -10.95
CA LYS A 387 26.75 14.02 -10.09
C LYS A 387 26.80 12.63 -9.48
N ASP A 388 25.67 11.96 -9.31
CA ASP A 388 25.57 10.60 -8.78
C ASP A 388 26.61 9.67 -9.45
N PRO A 389 27.46 8.98 -8.68
CA PRO A 389 28.46 8.06 -9.21
C PRO A 389 27.84 6.88 -9.99
N ALA A 390 26.61 6.48 -9.69
CA ALA A 390 25.94 5.37 -10.37
C ALA A 390 25.73 5.67 -11.86
N LYS A 391 25.42 6.93 -12.22
CA LYS A 391 25.01 7.45 -13.56
C LYS A 391 23.80 6.75 -14.20
N ASN A 392 23.74 5.44 -14.11
CA ASN A 392 22.64 4.58 -14.52
C ASN A 392 22.50 3.44 -13.52
N TYR A 393 21.27 2.96 -13.35
CA TYR A 393 20.99 1.65 -12.80
C TYR A 393 20.61 0.71 -13.94
N VAL A 394 21.11 -0.53 -13.91
CA VAL A 394 20.64 -1.62 -14.79
C VAL A 394 19.86 -2.59 -13.93
N PHE A 395 18.67 -2.99 -14.39
CA PHE A 395 17.83 -3.96 -13.70
C PHE A 395 17.16 -4.93 -14.68
N GLY A 396 16.78 -6.11 -14.19
CA GLY A 396 15.98 -7.09 -14.93
C GLY A 396 16.30 -8.52 -14.55
N ASP A 397 15.28 -9.38 -14.61
CA ASP A 397 15.40 -10.82 -14.36
C ASP A 397 15.27 -11.61 -15.66
N GLU A 398 16.25 -12.44 -15.98
CA GLU A 398 16.24 -13.27 -17.19
C GLU A 398 15.11 -14.31 -17.20
N PHE A 399 14.63 -14.71 -16.02
CA PHE A 399 13.71 -15.84 -15.84
C PHE A 399 12.27 -15.44 -15.50
N ASP A 400 12.00 -14.16 -15.25
CA ASP A 400 10.69 -13.67 -14.80
C ASP A 400 10.23 -12.46 -15.64
N GLU A 401 9.65 -12.77 -16.80
CA GLU A 401 9.17 -11.75 -17.72
C GLU A 401 7.97 -10.99 -17.15
N SER A 402 7.10 -11.66 -16.40
CA SER A 402 5.95 -11.02 -15.77
C SER A 402 6.35 -9.99 -14.73
N ARG A 403 7.29 -10.32 -13.84
CA ARG A 403 7.75 -9.38 -12.81
C ARG A 403 8.55 -8.21 -13.38
N ASN A 404 9.32 -8.44 -14.44
CA ASN A 404 9.93 -7.37 -15.21
C ASN A 404 8.90 -6.38 -15.74
N ARG A 405 7.82 -6.86 -16.37
CA ARG A 405 6.74 -6.00 -16.88
C ARG A 405 6.08 -5.19 -15.77
N LEU A 406 5.77 -5.83 -14.63
CA LEU A 406 5.19 -5.17 -13.48
C LEU A 406 6.11 -4.06 -12.94
N PHE A 407 7.42 -4.33 -12.80
CA PHE A 407 8.35 -3.33 -12.30
C PHE A 407 8.60 -2.18 -13.29
N VAL A 408 8.67 -2.46 -14.60
CA VAL A 408 8.75 -1.39 -15.61
C VAL A 408 7.50 -0.52 -15.56
N GLN A 409 6.30 -1.10 -15.49
CA GLN A 409 5.04 -0.35 -15.38
C GLN A 409 5.05 0.53 -14.14
N PHE A 410 5.46 -0.03 -13.01
CA PHE A 410 5.60 0.67 -11.74
C PHE A 410 6.52 1.91 -11.82
N LEU A 411 7.68 1.78 -12.49
CA LEU A 411 8.57 2.93 -12.73
C LEU A 411 7.90 4.00 -13.61
N LEU A 412 7.16 3.61 -14.64
CA LEU A 412 6.46 4.54 -15.54
C LEU A 412 5.28 5.25 -14.86
N ASP A 413 4.59 4.57 -13.95
CA ASP A 413 3.49 5.14 -13.16
C ASP A 413 3.98 6.33 -12.32
N HIS A 414 5.20 6.21 -11.76
CA HIS A 414 5.92 7.29 -11.07
C HIS A 414 6.73 8.22 -11.99
N LYS A 415 6.50 8.18 -13.30
CA LYS A 415 7.13 9.05 -14.31
C LYS A 415 8.66 8.94 -14.41
N ILE A 416 9.24 7.83 -13.94
CA ILE A 416 10.66 7.55 -14.13
C ILE A 416 10.91 7.18 -15.60
N LYS A 417 11.90 7.82 -16.22
CA LYS A 417 12.36 7.50 -17.58
C LYS A 417 13.18 6.21 -17.54
N VAL A 418 12.67 5.19 -18.25
CA VAL A 418 13.29 3.87 -18.39
C VAL A 418 13.69 3.67 -19.86
N TYR A 419 14.85 3.07 -20.10
CA TYR A 419 15.38 2.81 -21.44
C TYR A 419 15.69 1.32 -21.63
N GLU A 420 15.57 0.84 -22.85
CA GLU A 420 15.98 -0.53 -23.21
C GLU A 420 17.49 -0.72 -22.97
N ASN A 421 17.88 -1.88 -22.45
CA ASN A 421 19.28 -2.29 -22.45
C ASN A 421 19.71 -2.73 -23.88
N THR A 422 20.88 -2.29 -24.33
CA THR A 422 21.33 -2.46 -25.72
C THR A 422 22.20 -3.69 -25.98
N ALA A 423 22.70 -4.35 -24.93
CA ALA A 423 23.61 -5.50 -25.03
C ALA A 423 23.48 -6.45 -23.83
N ASP A 424 23.96 -7.68 -23.95
CA ASP A 424 24.14 -8.56 -22.80
C ASP A 424 25.27 -8.00 -21.90
N LEU A 425 24.97 -7.78 -20.62
CA LEU A 425 25.91 -7.21 -19.64
C LEU A 425 26.15 -8.18 -18.50
N ASN A 426 27.38 -8.22 -17.99
CA ASN A 426 27.72 -8.90 -16.73
C ASN A 426 28.31 -7.86 -15.78
N LEU A 427 27.52 -7.45 -14.78
CA LEU A 427 27.82 -6.32 -13.90
C LEU A 427 27.51 -6.71 -12.45
N GLY A 428 28.42 -6.41 -11.52
CA GLY A 428 28.23 -6.70 -10.09
C GLY A 428 27.95 -8.18 -9.78
N GLY A 429 28.51 -9.11 -10.58
CA GLY A 429 28.26 -10.55 -10.44
C GLY A 429 26.88 -11.01 -10.92
N GLN A 430 26.10 -10.14 -11.57
CA GLN A 430 24.78 -10.42 -12.13
C GLN A 430 24.82 -10.34 -13.66
N SER A 431 23.99 -11.13 -14.33
CA SER A 431 23.84 -11.09 -15.80
C SER A 431 22.55 -10.37 -16.16
N PHE A 432 22.63 -9.50 -17.17
CA PHE A 432 21.52 -8.71 -17.67
C PHE A 432 21.41 -8.90 -19.18
N LYS A 433 20.38 -9.62 -19.62
CA LYS A 433 20.17 -9.96 -21.04
C LYS A 433 19.50 -8.83 -21.80
N LYS A 434 19.96 -8.57 -23.02
CA LYS A 434 19.27 -7.66 -23.95
C LYS A 434 17.82 -8.13 -24.15
N GLY A 435 16.87 -7.20 -24.05
CA GLY A 435 15.44 -7.49 -24.17
C GLY A 435 14.79 -8.05 -22.91
N LYS A 436 15.56 -8.33 -21.85
CA LYS A 436 15.07 -8.75 -20.52
C LYS A 436 15.62 -7.89 -19.39
N SER A 437 16.26 -6.77 -19.74
CA SER A 437 16.77 -5.80 -18.79
C SER A 437 16.70 -4.38 -19.35
N TRP A 438 16.74 -3.41 -18.45
CA TRP A 438 16.52 -1.99 -18.72
C TRP A 438 17.55 -1.13 -17.99
N VAL A 439 17.66 0.11 -18.45
CA VAL A 439 18.57 1.14 -17.94
C VAL A 439 17.74 2.31 -17.41
N VAL A 440 18.03 2.76 -16.19
CA VAL A 440 17.44 3.95 -15.56
C VAL A 440 18.55 4.96 -15.30
N PRO A 441 18.66 6.04 -16.09
CA PRO A 441 19.64 7.10 -15.85
C PRO A 441 19.36 7.85 -14.55
N THR A 442 20.39 8.30 -13.85
CA THR A 442 20.23 9.13 -12.65
C THR A 442 19.93 10.59 -13.00
N SER A 443 20.46 11.10 -14.11
CA SER A 443 20.21 12.48 -14.57
C SER A 443 18.86 12.61 -15.27
N GLN A 444 17.80 12.72 -14.47
CA GLN A 444 16.42 12.94 -14.93
C GLN A 444 15.60 13.71 -13.89
N PRO A 445 14.47 14.34 -14.26
CA PRO A 445 13.65 15.10 -13.32
C PRO A 445 13.23 14.29 -12.07
N GLN A 446 12.87 13.02 -12.25
CA GLN A 446 12.45 12.12 -11.17
C GLN A 446 13.61 11.47 -10.39
N TYR A 447 14.81 12.07 -10.38
CA TYR A 447 16.00 11.47 -9.74
C TYR A 447 15.77 11.04 -8.27
N ARG A 448 15.08 11.86 -7.45
CA ARG A 448 14.80 11.50 -6.04
C ARG A 448 13.88 10.29 -5.90
N MET A 449 12.98 10.08 -6.86
CA MET A 449 12.23 8.83 -6.93
C MET A 449 13.11 7.67 -7.42
N VAL A 450 14.03 7.88 -8.35
CA VAL A 450 15.04 6.86 -8.73
C VAL A 450 15.84 6.38 -7.51
N ARG A 451 16.24 7.30 -6.61
CA ARG A 451 16.87 6.93 -5.33
C ARG A 451 15.98 6.01 -4.50
N THR A 452 14.70 6.37 -4.34
CA THR A 452 13.68 5.55 -3.64
C THR A 452 13.55 4.14 -4.24
N MET A 453 13.72 3.97 -5.56
CA MET A 453 13.60 2.68 -6.23
C MET A 453 14.82 1.77 -6.04
N PHE A 454 16.04 2.33 -6.02
CA PHE A 454 17.28 1.56 -6.16
C PHE A 454 18.29 1.71 -5.01
N GLU A 455 18.18 2.73 -4.17
CA GLU A 455 19.12 2.94 -3.04
C GLU A 455 18.63 2.24 -1.78
N PHE A 456 19.58 1.69 -1.03
CA PHE A 456 19.35 1.23 0.34
C PHE A 456 19.86 2.30 1.31
N GLU A 457 18.93 2.95 2.01
CA GLU A 457 19.28 3.89 3.07
C GLU A 457 19.61 3.17 4.37
N LYS A 458 20.66 3.61 5.07
CA LYS A 458 21.08 3.06 6.38
C LYS A 458 21.35 4.14 7.41
N GLU A 459 21.51 5.39 6.96
CA GLU A 459 21.87 6.50 7.81
C GLU A 459 20.63 7.34 8.07
N PHE A 460 20.25 7.42 9.34
CA PHE A 460 19.13 8.22 9.82
C PHE A 460 19.61 9.07 10.99
N ALA A 461 19.05 10.26 11.13
CA ALA A 461 19.41 11.13 12.25
C ALA A 461 18.78 10.70 13.58
N ASP A 462 17.78 9.82 13.54
CA ASP A 462 17.10 9.23 14.71
C ASP A 462 17.02 7.69 14.57
N SER A 463 16.77 7.03 15.70
CA SER A 463 16.63 5.58 15.84
C SER A 463 15.18 5.14 16.09
N VAL A 464 14.26 6.09 16.30
CA VAL A 464 12.84 5.81 16.51
C VAL A 464 12.09 6.01 15.20
N PHE A 465 11.46 4.95 14.72
CA PHE A 465 10.66 4.96 13.50
C PHE A 465 9.23 4.59 13.82
N TYR A 466 8.28 5.26 13.16
CA TYR A 466 6.86 5.03 13.41
C TYR A 466 6.41 3.66 12.88
N ASP A 467 6.82 3.28 11.65
CA ASP A 467 6.45 1.96 11.10
C ASP A 467 7.37 1.38 9.99
N ALA A 468 8.14 2.20 9.27
CA ALA A 468 8.95 1.78 8.15
C ALA A 468 10.21 2.64 8.03
N SER A 469 11.38 2.01 8.20
CA SER A 469 12.68 2.64 7.99
C SER A 469 13.34 2.27 6.65
N ALA A 470 12.68 1.47 5.81
CA ALA A 470 13.22 1.08 4.49
C ALA A 470 12.12 0.83 3.44
N TRP A 471 12.45 1.10 2.16
CA TRP A 471 11.48 1.10 1.06
C TRP A 471 12.07 0.89 -0.35
N THR A 472 13.26 0.29 -0.48
CA THR A 472 13.88 0.06 -1.79
C THR A 472 13.02 -0.84 -2.68
N MET A 473 12.33 -0.26 -3.66
CA MET A 473 11.28 -0.98 -4.41
C MET A 473 11.82 -2.06 -5.34
N ALA A 474 13.02 -1.89 -5.93
CA ALA A 474 13.66 -2.95 -6.69
C ALA A 474 13.92 -4.20 -5.83
N ALA A 475 14.19 -4.02 -4.53
CA ALA A 475 14.35 -5.12 -3.59
C ALA A 475 13.01 -5.77 -3.24
N ALA A 476 11.96 -4.97 -3.01
CA ALA A 476 10.59 -5.48 -2.75
C ALA A 476 10.06 -6.32 -3.92
N TYR A 477 10.32 -5.86 -5.16
CA TYR A 477 10.00 -6.63 -6.36
C TYR A 477 10.93 -7.83 -6.59
N GLY A 478 11.97 -8.01 -5.78
CA GLY A 478 12.96 -9.06 -5.97
C GLY A 478 13.71 -8.94 -7.30
N MET A 479 13.88 -7.73 -7.83
CA MET A 479 14.60 -7.50 -9.09
C MET A 479 16.12 -7.62 -8.90
N PRO A 480 16.84 -8.30 -9.81
CA PRO A 480 18.27 -8.08 -9.99
C PRO A 480 18.50 -6.64 -10.45
N PHE A 481 19.39 -5.91 -9.77
CA PHE A 481 19.78 -4.56 -10.17
C PHE A 481 21.20 -4.23 -9.71
N VAL A 482 21.84 -3.27 -10.40
CA VAL A 482 23.19 -2.79 -10.09
C VAL A 482 23.41 -1.36 -10.60
N ALA A 483 24.22 -0.57 -9.89
CA ALA A 483 24.75 0.68 -10.41
C ALA A 483 25.73 0.40 -11.57
N ALA A 484 25.56 1.10 -12.68
CA ALA A 484 26.25 0.81 -13.93
C ALA A 484 26.66 2.10 -14.66
N PRO A 485 27.76 2.76 -14.24
CA PRO A 485 28.13 4.09 -14.74
C PRO A 485 28.38 4.17 -16.24
N THR A 486 28.77 3.04 -16.84
CA THR A 486 29.13 2.91 -18.26
C THR A 486 28.03 2.27 -19.11
N ALA A 487 26.89 1.88 -18.52
CA ALA A 487 25.79 1.29 -19.27
C ALA A 487 25.22 2.28 -20.29
N LYS A 488 24.89 1.80 -21.49
CA LYS A 488 24.32 2.60 -22.57
C LYS A 488 22.80 2.43 -22.60
N ALA A 489 22.09 3.53 -22.45
CA ALA A 489 20.64 3.58 -22.65
C ALA A 489 20.28 3.42 -24.14
N GLY A 490 19.32 2.54 -24.42
CA GLY A 490 18.72 2.33 -25.73
C GLY A 490 17.53 3.26 -25.99
N ASN A 491 16.46 2.72 -26.55
CA ASN A 491 15.23 3.48 -26.79
C ASN A 491 14.50 3.77 -25.47
N LEU A 492 13.85 4.93 -25.38
CA LEU A 492 12.97 5.26 -24.26
C LEU A 492 11.74 4.33 -24.28
N VAL A 493 11.44 3.73 -23.13
CA VAL A 493 10.23 2.92 -22.92
C VAL A 493 9.10 3.86 -22.56
N SER A 494 8.05 3.88 -23.37
CA SER A 494 6.84 4.70 -23.15
C SER A 494 5.64 3.90 -22.66
N GLU A 495 5.62 2.58 -22.91
CA GLU A 495 4.54 1.68 -22.57
C GLU A 495 5.08 0.27 -22.29
N VAL A 496 4.38 -0.48 -21.44
CA VAL A 496 4.67 -1.90 -21.21
C VAL A 496 3.80 -2.73 -22.13
N LYS A 497 4.43 -3.52 -23.01
CA LYS A 497 3.73 -4.43 -23.91
C LYS A 497 3.55 -5.79 -23.25
N ALA A 498 2.37 -6.38 -23.40
CA ALA A 498 2.18 -7.79 -23.08
C ALA A 498 3.03 -8.64 -24.02
N ASN A 499 3.73 -9.64 -23.47
CA ASN A 499 4.49 -10.56 -24.29
C ASN A 499 3.51 -11.52 -25.00
N SER A 500 3.70 -11.68 -26.30
CA SER A 500 3.00 -12.72 -27.06
C SER A 500 3.97 -13.84 -27.33
N HIS A 501 3.61 -15.04 -26.90
CA HIS A 501 4.36 -16.25 -27.18
C HIS A 501 3.60 -17.09 -28.21
N THR A 502 4.32 -17.57 -29.23
CA THR A 502 3.75 -18.54 -30.17
C THR A 502 3.51 -19.86 -29.44
N PHE A 503 2.27 -20.34 -29.49
CA PHE A 503 1.94 -21.65 -28.94
C PHE A 503 2.50 -22.77 -29.84
N PRO A 504 3.13 -23.82 -29.28
CA PRO A 504 3.71 -24.91 -30.07
C PRO A 504 2.66 -25.67 -30.90
N GLU A 505 3.02 -25.98 -32.15
CA GLU A 505 2.18 -26.75 -33.07
C GLU A 505 2.51 -28.25 -33.06
N GLY A 506 1.57 -29.08 -33.54
CA GLY A 506 1.73 -30.53 -33.65
C GLY A 506 1.36 -31.30 -32.38
N LYS A 507 1.60 -32.61 -32.41
CA LYS A 507 1.39 -33.49 -31.24
C LYS A 507 2.50 -33.26 -30.23
N ALA A 508 2.21 -33.40 -28.94
CA ALA A 508 3.18 -33.31 -27.85
C ALA A 508 3.06 -34.54 -26.94
N TYR A 509 4.19 -35.02 -26.43
CA TYR A 509 4.22 -35.98 -25.32
C TYR A 509 3.75 -35.31 -24.02
N ALA A 510 4.26 -34.11 -23.78
CA ALA A 510 3.84 -33.23 -22.69
C ALA A 510 4.05 -31.76 -23.09
N TYR A 511 3.32 -30.87 -22.42
CA TYR A 511 3.63 -29.45 -22.41
C TYR A 511 4.35 -29.08 -21.11
N LEU A 512 5.33 -28.18 -21.19
CA LEU A 512 6.11 -27.69 -20.06
C LEU A 512 5.92 -26.18 -19.89
N ILE A 513 5.79 -25.73 -18.65
CA ILE A 513 5.71 -24.31 -18.27
C ILE A 513 6.70 -24.09 -17.12
N ASP A 514 7.63 -23.16 -17.30
CA ASP A 514 8.62 -22.85 -16.26
C ASP A 514 7.93 -22.18 -15.06
N TRP A 515 8.25 -22.66 -13.87
CA TRP A 515 7.68 -22.15 -12.62
C TRP A 515 8.30 -20.83 -12.17
N SER A 516 9.39 -20.41 -12.79
CA SER A 516 10.07 -19.16 -12.44
C SER A 516 9.24 -17.90 -12.66
N ASP A 517 8.41 -17.84 -13.69
CA ASP A 517 7.59 -16.66 -13.97
C ASP A 517 6.61 -16.37 -12.81
N TYR A 518 6.41 -15.09 -12.50
CA TYR A 518 5.55 -14.68 -11.38
C TYR A 518 4.11 -15.22 -11.48
N TYR A 519 3.55 -15.33 -12.70
CA TYR A 519 2.17 -15.79 -12.91
C TYR A 519 2.04 -17.29 -13.21
N ALA A 520 3.12 -18.08 -13.09
CA ALA A 520 3.03 -19.55 -13.19
C ALA A 520 2.05 -20.19 -12.18
N PRO A 521 1.95 -19.73 -10.91
CA PRO A 521 0.93 -20.22 -9.97
C PRO A 521 -0.51 -19.95 -10.41
N LYS A 522 -0.76 -18.79 -11.03
CA LYS A 522 -2.07 -18.47 -11.62
C LYS A 522 -2.41 -19.44 -12.75
N MET A 523 -1.45 -19.66 -13.65
CA MET A 523 -1.61 -20.63 -14.76
C MET A 523 -1.91 -22.03 -14.24
N LEU A 524 -1.20 -22.50 -13.20
CA LEU A 524 -1.45 -23.80 -12.57
C LEU A 524 -2.89 -23.88 -12.03
N PHE A 525 -3.33 -22.87 -11.28
CA PHE A 525 -4.69 -22.84 -10.73
C PHE A 525 -5.76 -22.90 -11.83
N GLU A 526 -5.61 -22.10 -12.89
CA GLU A 526 -6.56 -22.08 -14.01
C GLU A 526 -6.57 -23.40 -14.80
N LEU A 527 -5.41 -24.04 -14.99
CA LEU A 527 -5.30 -25.38 -15.59
C LEU A 527 -6.06 -26.42 -14.76
N GLN A 528 -5.82 -26.48 -13.45
CA GLN A 528 -6.51 -27.41 -12.56
C GLN A 528 -8.02 -27.15 -12.52
N LYS A 529 -8.45 -25.89 -12.45
CA LYS A 529 -9.87 -25.49 -12.52
C LYS A 529 -10.52 -25.89 -13.85
N ALA A 530 -9.75 -25.87 -14.95
CA ALA A 530 -10.20 -26.36 -16.25
C ALA A 530 -10.27 -27.89 -16.34
N GLY A 531 -9.88 -28.62 -15.28
CA GLY A 531 -9.87 -30.09 -15.18
C GLY A 531 -8.61 -30.75 -15.75
N ILE A 532 -7.58 -29.96 -16.07
CA ILE A 532 -6.33 -30.46 -16.66
C ILE A 532 -5.45 -31.01 -15.55
N HIS A 533 -4.96 -32.24 -15.73
CA HIS A 533 -4.01 -32.86 -14.83
C HIS A 533 -2.62 -32.25 -15.04
N VAL A 534 -2.01 -31.76 -13.97
CA VAL A 534 -0.69 -31.10 -13.98
C VAL A 534 0.20 -31.75 -12.93
N GLU A 535 1.44 -32.00 -13.32
CA GLU A 535 2.49 -32.54 -12.47
C GLU A 535 3.61 -31.50 -12.32
N SER A 536 4.42 -31.62 -11.28
CA SER A 536 5.61 -30.80 -11.04
C SER A 536 6.85 -31.66 -11.15
N VAL A 537 7.88 -31.16 -11.83
CA VAL A 537 9.19 -31.79 -11.94
C VAL A 537 10.11 -31.26 -10.84
N HIS A 538 10.52 -32.12 -9.91
CA HIS A 538 11.17 -31.71 -8.65
C HIS A 538 12.70 -31.56 -8.73
N ARG A 539 13.28 -31.72 -9.93
CA ARG A 539 14.71 -31.46 -10.18
C ARG A 539 14.93 -30.72 -11.48
N PRO A 540 16.00 -29.92 -11.59
CA PRO A 540 16.37 -29.29 -12.85
C PRO A 540 16.67 -30.33 -13.95
N PHE A 541 16.35 -29.98 -15.20
CA PHE A 541 16.59 -30.82 -16.36
C PHE A 541 16.72 -29.97 -17.63
N SER A 542 17.27 -30.55 -18.70
CA SER A 542 17.29 -29.95 -20.03
C SER A 542 16.44 -30.77 -20.98
N SER A 543 15.59 -30.15 -21.78
CA SER A 543 14.78 -30.87 -22.78
C SER A 543 14.91 -30.28 -24.17
N GLN A 544 14.67 -31.13 -25.18
CA GLN A 544 14.55 -30.70 -26.56
C GLN A 544 13.11 -30.23 -26.81
N THR A 545 12.96 -28.95 -27.12
CA THR A 545 11.66 -28.31 -27.35
C THR A 545 11.55 -27.79 -28.79
N GLN A 546 10.44 -27.13 -29.12
CA GLN A 546 10.29 -26.41 -30.38
C GLN A 546 11.30 -25.27 -30.57
N ASP A 547 11.86 -24.73 -29.48
CA ASP A 547 12.84 -23.64 -29.49
C ASP A 547 14.30 -24.14 -29.42
N GLY A 548 14.52 -25.46 -29.53
CA GLY A 548 15.82 -26.07 -29.29
C GLY A 548 15.96 -26.61 -27.86
N LYS A 549 17.21 -26.72 -27.39
CA LYS A 549 17.50 -27.07 -26.00
C LYS A 549 17.02 -25.95 -25.07
N VAL A 550 16.19 -26.30 -24.09
CA VAL A 550 15.76 -25.40 -23.00
C VAL A 550 16.09 -26.05 -21.67
N ASP A 551 16.62 -25.24 -20.74
CA ASP A 551 16.91 -25.65 -19.37
C ASP A 551 15.74 -25.24 -18.46
N PHE A 552 15.28 -26.17 -17.62
CA PHE A 552 14.12 -26.00 -16.75
C PHE A 552 14.52 -26.13 -15.28
N SER A 553 13.93 -25.29 -14.44
CA SER A 553 14.16 -25.28 -13.00
C SER A 553 13.28 -26.30 -12.27
N ALA A 554 13.62 -26.62 -11.02
CA ALA A 554 12.74 -27.41 -10.16
C ALA A 554 11.41 -26.65 -9.91
N GLY A 555 10.31 -27.38 -9.92
CA GLY A 555 8.94 -26.85 -9.87
C GLY A 555 8.28 -26.70 -11.24
N THR A 556 9.03 -26.87 -12.34
CA THR A 556 8.48 -26.79 -13.71
C THR A 556 7.22 -27.64 -13.85
N LEU A 557 6.16 -27.02 -14.36
CA LEU A 557 4.88 -27.67 -14.56
C LEU A 557 4.96 -28.56 -15.81
N MET A 558 4.57 -29.81 -15.67
CA MET A 558 4.40 -30.76 -16.75
C MET A 558 2.92 -31.08 -16.92
N ILE A 559 2.40 -30.89 -18.13
CA ILE A 559 1.07 -31.33 -18.52
C ILE A 559 1.22 -32.57 -19.41
N PRO A 560 1.16 -33.79 -18.84
CA PRO A 560 1.34 -35.01 -19.61
C PRO A 560 0.09 -35.29 -20.46
N MET A 561 0.26 -35.46 -21.77
CA MET A 561 -0.88 -35.66 -22.68
C MET A 561 -1.49 -37.06 -22.61
N GLY A 562 -0.75 -38.04 -22.09
CA GLY A 562 -1.20 -39.43 -21.93
C GLY A 562 -2.09 -39.71 -20.72
N PHE A 563 -2.17 -38.79 -19.75
CA PHE A 563 -2.86 -38.98 -18.47
C PHE A 563 -4.00 -37.97 -18.24
N GLN A 564 -4.61 -37.48 -19.32
CA GLN A 564 -5.72 -36.53 -19.25
C GLN A 564 -7.07 -37.25 -19.31
N LYS A 565 -8.06 -36.71 -18.58
CA LYS A 565 -9.46 -37.16 -18.67
C LYS A 565 -10.19 -36.62 -19.91
N MET A 566 -9.73 -35.48 -20.42
CA MET A 566 -10.25 -34.80 -21.61
C MET A 566 -9.52 -35.29 -22.88
N GLY A 567 -10.15 -35.10 -24.04
CA GLY A 567 -9.52 -35.40 -25.33
C GLY A 567 -8.32 -34.50 -25.60
N THR A 568 -7.32 -35.01 -26.32
CA THR A 568 -6.07 -34.29 -26.61
C THR A 568 -6.29 -32.91 -27.22
N ASP A 569 -7.16 -32.79 -28.22
CA ASP A 569 -7.43 -31.52 -28.91
C ASP A 569 -8.08 -30.49 -27.97
N GLU A 570 -8.97 -30.94 -27.08
CA GLU A 570 -9.60 -30.08 -26.08
C GLU A 570 -8.58 -29.57 -25.06
N VAL A 571 -7.73 -30.45 -24.54
CA VAL A 571 -6.65 -30.09 -23.61
C VAL A 571 -5.71 -29.07 -24.27
N THR A 572 -5.21 -29.36 -25.47
CA THR A 572 -4.32 -28.44 -26.20
C THR A 572 -4.98 -27.08 -26.45
N SER A 573 -6.25 -27.05 -26.84
CA SER A 573 -6.99 -25.79 -27.03
C SER A 573 -7.11 -24.98 -25.75
N LYS A 574 -7.41 -25.63 -24.61
CA LYS A 574 -7.48 -24.96 -23.30
C LYS A 574 -6.12 -24.43 -22.85
N ILE A 575 -5.05 -25.22 -22.96
CA ILE A 575 -3.69 -24.74 -22.62
C ILE A 575 -3.33 -23.53 -23.46
N LYS A 576 -3.60 -23.57 -24.78
CA LYS A 576 -3.36 -22.42 -25.68
C LYS A 576 -4.11 -21.17 -25.26
N GLN A 577 -5.39 -21.30 -24.92
CA GLN A 577 -6.21 -20.19 -24.46
C GLN A 577 -5.68 -19.59 -23.15
N LEU A 578 -5.39 -20.44 -22.15
CA LEU A 578 -4.91 -20.00 -20.84
C LEU A 578 -3.49 -19.41 -20.92
N ALA A 579 -2.61 -19.99 -21.75
CA ALA A 579 -1.28 -19.44 -21.97
C ALA A 579 -1.33 -18.03 -22.57
N ALA A 580 -2.21 -17.79 -23.54
CA ALA A 580 -2.43 -16.46 -24.10
C ALA A 580 -3.00 -15.48 -23.06
N ALA A 581 -3.99 -15.91 -22.27
CA ALA A 581 -4.61 -15.08 -21.24
C ALA A 581 -3.63 -14.68 -20.12
N ASN A 582 -2.67 -15.55 -19.78
CA ASN A 582 -1.68 -15.31 -18.73
C ASN A 582 -0.32 -14.83 -19.26
N SER A 583 -0.18 -14.62 -20.57
CA SER A 583 1.09 -14.31 -21.23
C SER A 583 2.21 -15.29 -20.85
N GLN A 584 1.89 -16.58 -20.74
CA GLN A 584 2.82 -17.63 -20.34
C GLN A 584 3.42 -18.33 -21.54
N LYS A 585 4.73 -18.58 -21.49
CA LYS A 585 5.42 -19.36 -22.51
C LYS A 585 5.20 -20.87 -22.25
N VAL A 586 4.80 -21.58 -23.30
CA VAL A 586 4.57 -23.03 -23.26
C VAL A 586 5.56 -23.72 -24.19
N TYR A 587 6.19 -24.77 -23.68
CA TYR A 587 7.09 -25.63 -24.46
C TYR A 587 6.44 -26.97 -24.74
N ALA A 588 6.57 -27.48 -25.96
CA ALA A 588 6.15 -28.83 -26.30
C ALA A 588 7.38 -29.74 -26.40
N VAL A 589 7.29 -30.92 -25.79
CA VAL A 589 8.29 -31.97 -25.92
C VAL A 589 7.68 -33.18 -26.63
N GLN A 590 8.50 -33.87 -27.42
CA GLN A 590 8.06 -35.01 -28.25
C GLN A 590 8.31 -36.38 -27.59
N THR A 591 9.05 -36.39 -26.48
CA THR A 591 9.42 -37.60 -25.73
C THR A 591 9.56 -37.27 -24.25
N GLY A 592 9.48 -38.29 -23.39
CA GLY A 592 9.79 -38.17 -21.97
C GLY A 592 11.30 -38.20 -21.64
N LEU A 593 12.15 -38.52 -22.63
CA LEU A 593 13.60 -38.57 -22.50
C LEU A 593 14.21 -37.17 -22.58
N ASN A 594 14.87 -36.75 -21.51
CA ASN A 594 15.51 -35.44 -21.41
C ASN A 594 16.98 -35.48 -21.86
N LEU A 595 17.51 -34.33 -22.28
CA LEU A 595 18.90 -34.18 -22.72
C LEU A 595 19.89 -34.25 -21.54
N SER A 596 19.46 -33.80 -20.36
CA SER A 596 20.19 -33.93 -19.10
C SER A 596 19.23 -33.82 -17.91
N GLY A 597 19.64 -34.29 -16.73
CA GLY A 597 18.80 -34.29 -15.53
C GLY A 597 17.91 -35.53 -15.42
N ILE A 598 16.73 -35.39 -14.83
CA ILE A 598 15.74 -36.47 -14.70
C ILE A 598 14.82 -36.54 -15.91
N ASP A 599 14.33 -37.72 -16.25
CA ASP A 599 13.31 -37.91 -17.29
C ASP A 599 11.90 -37.60 -16.77
N LEU A 600 10.98 -37.29 -17.69
CA LEU A 600 9.61 -36.86 -17.37
C LEU A 600 8.71 -37.96 -16.79
N GLY A 601 9.15 -39.22 -16.83
CA GLY A 601 8.48 -40.35 -16.16
C GLY A 601 9.12 -40.76 -14.83
N SER A 602 10.03 -39.95 -14.29
CA SER A 602 10.75 -40.23 -13.03
C SER A 602 9.82 -40.20 -11.81
N ASN A 603 10.15 -40.96 -10.76
CA ASN A 603 9.49 -40.88 -9.45
C ASN A 603 9.65 -39.50 -8.76
N LEU A 604 10.48 -38.62 -9.33
CA LEU A 604 10.64 -37.23 -8.91
C LEU A 604 9.76 -36.26 -9.72
N VAL A 605 8.75 -36.79 -10.41
CA VAL A 605 7.66 -36.06 -11.03
C VAL A 605 6.38 -36.51 -10.36
N SER A 606 5.57 -35.59 -9.86
CA SER A 606 4.33 -35.94 -9.16
C SER A 606 3.22 -34.92 -9.41
N ALA A 607 1.98 -35.39 -9.31
CA ALA A 607 0.80 -34.56 -9.43
C ALA A 607 0.82 -33.40 -8.44
N VAL A 608 0.52 -32.19 -8.93
CA VAL A 608 0.34 -31.04 -8.05
C VAL A 608 -1.07 -31.10 -7.48
N GLN A 609 -1.19 -31.10 -6.16
CA GLN A 609 -2.48 -31.14 -5.49
C GLN A 609 -3.24 -29.85 -5.78
N HIS A 610 -4.55 -29.93 -6.01
CA HIS A 610 -5.39 -28.73 -6.09
C HIS A 610 -5.46 -28.07 -4.70
N PRO A 611 -5.14 -26.78 -4.57
CA PRO A 611 -5.17 -26.11 -3.28
C PRO A 611 -6.62 -25.87 -2.83
N GLU A 612 -6.99 -26.44 -1.68
CA GLU A 612 -8.29 -26.22 -1.03
C GLU A 612 -8.00 -25.46 0.27
N VAL A 613 -8.10 -24.12 0.19
CA VAL A 613 -7.53 -23.20 1.17
C VAL A 613 -8.61 -22.52 2.01
N ILE A 614 -8.39 -22.51 3.32
CA ILE A 614 -9.18 -21.75 4.28
C ILE A 614 -8.27 -20.84 5.12
N MET A 615 -8.72 -19.60 5.38
CA MET A 615 -8.03 -18.65 6.25
C MET A 615 -8.92 -18.26 7.43
N LEU A 616 -8.35 -18.22 8.63
CA LEU A 616 -9.04 -17.67 9.81
C LEU A 616 -8.90 -16.15 9.85
N VAL A 617 -10.01 -15.49 10.14
CA VAL A 617 -10.15 -14.04 10.27
C VAL A 617 -10.99 -13.68 11.50
N GLY A 618 -11.15 -12.39 11.79
CA GLY A 618 -11.98 -11.91 12.90
C GLY A 618 -11.18 -11.40 14.10
N THR A 619 -11.89 -11.17 15.22
CA THR A 619 -11.37 -10.45 16.39
C THR A 619 -10.11 -11.07 16.98
N GLY A 620 -8.96 -10.39 16.87
CA GLY A 620 -7.66 -10.88 17.34
C GLY A 620 -6.69 -11.27 16.23
N VAL A 621 -7.18 -11.41 14.99
CA VAL A 621 -6.36 -11.60 13.79
C VAL A 621 -5.99 -10.23 13.21
N ASN A 622 -4.73 -10.06 12.79
CA ASN A 622 -4.27 -8.86 12.11
C ASN A 622 -4.99 -8.72 10.75
N SER A 623 -5.80 -7.67 10.60
CA SER A 623 -6.57 -7.42 9.37
C SER A 623 -5.70 -7.07 8.17
N TYR A 624 -4.59 -6.37 8.38
CA TYR A 624 -3.65 -6.02 7.31
C TYR A 624 -3.05 -7.27 6.67
N GLU A 625 -2.48 -8.19 7.46
CA GLU A 625 -1.88 -9.42 6.93
C GLU A 625 -2.92 -10.36 6.29
N ALA A 626 -4.10 -10.47 6.89
CA ALA A 626 -5.21 -11.21 6.27
C ALA A 626 -5.64 -10.56 4.93
N GLY A 627 -5.64 -9.24 4.88
CA GLY A 627 -5.94 -8.43 3.70
C GLY A 627 -4.92 -8.61 2.59
N GLU A 628 -3.63 -8.57 2.93
CA GLU A 628 -2.51 -8.82 2.01
C GLU A 628 -2.61 -10.19 1.34
N ILE A 629 -2.95 -11.24 2.12
CA ILE A 629 -3.16 -12.59 1.59
C ILE A 629 -4.38 -12.64 0.68
N TRP A 630 -5.51 -12.05 1.10
CA TRP A 630 -6.71 -12.04 0.29
C TRP A 630 -6.49 -11.29 -1.03
N ASN A 631 -5.86 -10.12 -1.00
CA ASN A 631 -5.54 -9.34 -2.19
C ASN A 631 -4.63 -10.12 -3.15
N LEU A 632 -3.57 -10.77 -2.65
CA LEU A 632 -2.68 -11.58 -3.49
C LEU A 632 -3.44 -12.66 -4.25
N LEU A 633 -4.25 -13.45 -3.54
CA LEU A 633 -4.95 -14.58 -4.14
C LEU A 633 -6.05 -14.12 -5.11
N ASP A 634 -6.75 -13.04 -4.78
CA ASP A 634 -7.88 -12.54 -5.56
C ASP A 634 -7.41 -11.75 -6.79
N GLN A 635 -6.56 -10.73 -6.60
CA GLN A 635 -6.17 -9.79 -7.66
C GLN A 635 -5.04 -10.31 -8.55
N HIS A 636 -4.06 -11.02 -7.99
CA HIS A 636 -2.91 -11.51 -8.78
C HIS A 636 -3.10 -12.93 -9.30
N LEU A 637 -3.84 -13.79 -8.60
CA LEU A 637 -4.05 -15.19 -9.00
C LEU A 637 -5.46 -15.47 -9.53
N GLY A 638 -6.48 -14.68 -9.18
CA GLY A 638 -7.88 -15.05 -9.45
C GLY A 638 -8.31 -16.34 -8.73
N MET A 639 -7.64 -16.67 -7.62
CA MET A 639 -7.89 -17.84 -6.79
C MET A 639 -8.76 -17.44 -5.60
N PRO A 640 -10.03 -17.88 -5.53
CA PRO A 640 -10.89 -17.56 -4.40
C PRO A 640 -10.38 -18.25 -3.13
N ILE A 641 -10.46 -17.54 -2.00
CA ILE A 641 -10.14 -18.08 -0.68
C ILE A 641 -11.34 -18.01 0.27
N THR A 642 -11.61 -19.12 0.96
CA THR A 642 -12.59 -19.15 2.03
C THR A 642 -12.01 -18.46 3.26
N LYS A 643 -12.64 -17.38 3.71
CA LYS A 643 -12.28 -16.65 4.94
C LYS A 643 -13.34 -16.94 6.01
N VAL A 644 -12.95 -17.48 7.15
CA VAL A 644 -13.89 -17.85 8.23
C VAL A 644 -13.56 -17.10 9.50
N ASN A 645 -14.56 -16.45 10.08
CA ASN A 645 -14.45 -15.80 11.37
C ASN A 645 -14.14 -16.85 12.46
N MET A 646 -13.23 -16.53 13.39
CA MET A 646 -12.81 -17.45 14.45
C MET A 646 -13.99 -18.01 15.27
N GLU A 647 -15.04 -17.21 15.48
CA GLU A 647 -16.24 -17.62 16.20
C GLU A 647 -17.01 -18.75 15.48
N GLN A 648 -16.82 -18.91 14.17
CA GLN A 648 -17.46 -19.94 13.36
C GLN A 648 -16.59 -21.19 13.16
N PHE A 649 -15.34 -21.18 13.61
CA PHE A 649 -14.37 -22.25 13.36
C PHE A 649 -14.87 -23.63 13.80
N GLY A 650 -15.63 -23.70 14.88
CA GLY A 650 -16.18 -24.97 15.39
C GLY A 650 -17.20 -25.66 14.47
N ARG A 651 -17.71 -24.96 13.45
CA ARG A 651 -18.64 -25.50 12.45
C ARG A 651 -17.96 -25.91 11.15
N VAL A 652 -16.67 -25.61 11.00
CA VAL A 652 -15.91 -25.88 9.79
C VAL A 652 -15.58 -27.38 9.73
N ASN A 653 -15.91 -28.02 8.61
CA ASN A 653 -15.35 -29.33 8.30
C ASN A 653 -13.93 -29.14 7.72
N LEU A 654 -12.91 -29.18 8.57
CA LEU A 654 -11.52 -28.96 8.13
C LEU A 654 -11.06 -29.97 7.07
N HIS A 655 -11.62 -31.19 7.04
CA HIS A 655 -11.23 -32.21 6.06
C HIS A 655 -11.67 -31.91 4.62
N ALA A 656 -12.51 -30.88 4.40
CA ALA A 656 -12.78 -30.35 3.07
C ALA A 656 -11.62 -29.50 2.51
N TYR A 657 -10.64 -29.17 3.35
CA TYR A 657 -9.50 -28.32 3.04
C TYR A 657 -8.19 -29.09 3.25
N ASN A 658 -7.18 -28.76 2.46
CA ASN A 658 -5.82 -29.27 2.63
C ASN A 658 -4.86 -28.24 3.24
N THR A 659 -5.23 -26.96 3.21
CA THR A 659 -4.38 -25.86 3.68
C THR A 659 -5.16 -24.90 4.57
N LEU A 660 -4.61 -24.63 5.76
CA LEU A 660 -5.12 -23.65 6.72
C LEU A 660 -4.12 -22.50 6.82
N ILE A 661 -4.57 -21.28 6.58
CA ILE A 661 -3.76 -20.06 6.70
C ILE A 661 -4.11 -19.35 8.01
N LEU A 662 -3.09 -19.03 8.79
CA LEU A 662 -3.15 -18.29 10.04
C LEU A 662 -2.27 -17.02 9.94
N PRO A 663 -2.86 -15.86 9.59
CA PRO A 663 -2.17 -14.57 9.67
C PRO A 663 -1.69 -14.28 11.10
N SER A 664 -0.79 -13.33 11.30
CA SER A 664 -0.38 -12.94 12.66
C SER A 664 -1.60 -12.54 13.49
N GLY A 665 -1.68 -13.02 14.73
CA GLY A 665 -2.82 -12.75 15.58
C GLY A 665 -2.81 -13.56 16.88
N ASN A 666 -3.83 -13.32 17.68
CA ASN A 666 -4.12 -14.07 18.89
C ASN A 666 -5.34 -14.98 18.67
N TYR A 667 -5.10 -16.29 18.73
CA TYR A 667 -6.10 -17.34 18.51
C TYR A 667 -6.54 -18.02 19.82
N SER A 668 -6.30 -17.38 20.97
CA SER A 668 -6.63 -17.94 22.30
C SER A 668 -8.12 -18.06 22.57
N SER A 669 -8.99 -17.49 21.72
CA SER A 669 -10.44 -17.65 21.79
C SER A 669 -10.92 -19.02 21.30
N LEU A 670 -10.08 -19.78 20.60
CA LEU A 670 -10.39 -21.15 20.21
C LEU A 670 -10.42 -22.07 21.43
N SER A 671 -11.52 -22.80 21.58
CA SER A 671 -11.71 -23.79 22.65
C SER A 671 -10.78 -25.00 22.51
N GLU A 672 -10.59 -25.73 23.60
CA GLU A 672 -9.79 -26.96 23.62
C GLU A 672 -10.29 -28.00 22.60
N GLY A 673 -11.61 -28.13 22.43
CA GLY A 673 -12.19 -29.03 21.42
C GLY A 673 -11.83 -28.64 19.99
N GLN A 674 -11.83 -27.33 19.68
CA GLN A 674 -11.40 -26.81 18.38
C GLN A 674 -9.89 -27.03 18.15
N ILE A 675 -9.08 -26.83 19.19
CA ILE A 675 -7.63 -27.08 19.14
C ILE A 675 -7.34 -28.57 18.90
N ASN A 676 -8.07 -29.47 19.56
CA ASN A 676 -7.91 -30.91 19.36
C ASN A 676 -8.35 -31.34 17.94
N HIS A 677 -9.41 -30.73 17.41
CA HIS A 677 -9.80 -30.96 16.01
C HIS A 677 -8.71 -30.50 15.03
N LEU A 678 -8.11 -29.33 15.25
CA LEU A 678 -6.98 -28.83 14.46
C LEU A 678 -5.77 -29.78 14.52
N LYS A 679 -5.44 -30.29 15.72
CA LYS A 679 -4.37 -31.27 15.93
C LYS A 679 -4.64 -32.58 15.16
N ASP A 680 -5.86 -33.11 15.20
CA ASP A 680 -6.20 -34.32 14.42
C ASP A 680 -6.08 -34.06 12.92
N TRP A 681 -6.58 -32.92 12.43
CA TRP A 681 -6.52 -32.56 11.02
C TRP A 681 -5.08 -32.45 10.49
N VAL A 682 -4.20 -31.72 11.21
CA VAL A 682 -2.79 -31.61 10.79
C VAL A 682 -2.08 -32.97 10.87
N ASN A 683 -2.34 -33.79 11.89
CA ASN A 683 -1.75 -35.12 12.02
C ASN A 683 -2.10 -36.06 10.84
N ARG A 684 -3.18 -35.79 10.10
CA ARG A 684 -3.64 -36.56 8.93
C ARG A 684 -3.14 -36.01 7.58
N GLY A 685 -2.21 -35.06 7.59
CA GLY A 685 -1.61 -34.52 6.35
C GLY A 685 -2.03 -33.09 6.00
N GLY A 686 -2.77 -32.39 6.87
CA GLY A 686 -3.08 -30.98 6.69
C GLY A 686 -1.82 -30.11 6.70
N THR A 687 -1.82 -29.03 5.90
CA THR A 687 -0.74 -28.03 5.91
C THR A 687 -1.21 -26.75 6.57
N ILE A 688 -0.51 -26.30 7.62
CA ILE A 688 -0.74 -24.98 8.22
C ILE A 688 0.29 -24.00 7.67
N ILE A 689 -0.14 -22.85 7.14
CA ILE A 689 0.74 -21.72 6.83
C ILE A 689 0.51 -20.67 7.91
N SER A 690 1.53 -20.39 8.71
CA SER A 690 1.41 -19.48 9.86
C SER A 690 2.36 -18.31 9.76
N MET A 691 1.90 -17.12 10.15
CA MET A 691 2.69 -15.89 10.15
C MET A 691 2.92 -15.37 11.57
N LYS A 692 4.17 -15.03 11.88
CA LYS A 692 4.59 -14.31 13.11
C LYS A 692 3.96 -14.86 14.40
N ASN A 693 3.05 -14.13 15.03
CA ASN A 693 2.44 -14.52 16.30
C ASN A 693 1.58 -15.79 16.21
N ALA A 694 1.04 -16.12 15.03
CA ALA A 694 0.35 -17.39 14.83
C ALA A 694 1.29 -18.58 15.06
N SER A 695 2.54 -18.49 14.61
CA SER A 695 3.57 -19.50 14.85
C SER A 695 3.84 -19.69 16.35
N LEU A 696 3.88 -18.60 17.11
CA LEU A 696 4.07 -18.66 18.57
C LEU A 696 2.85 -19.27 19.29
N TRP A 697 1.64 -19.01 18.79
CA TRP A 697 0.44 -19.65 19.30
C TRP A 697 0.44 -21.16 19.03
N LEU A 698 0.84 -21.60 17.83
CA LEU A 698 0.97 -23.03 17.49
C LEU A 698 1.97 -23.75 18.41
N ASN A 699 3.08 -23.11 18.76
CA ASN A 699 4.02 -23.62 19.77
C ASN A 699 3.34 -23.79 21.14
N ARG A 700 2.59 -22.77 21.59
CA ARG A 700 1.92 -22.77 22.90
C ARG A 700 0.89 -23.90 23.04
N ILE A 701 0.15 -24.19 21.97
CA ILE A 701 -0.85 -25.27 21.99
C ILE A 701 -0.23 -26.65 21.71
N GLY A 702 1.08 -26.73 21.45
CA GLY A 702 1.82 -27.98 21.26
C GLY A 702 1.60 -28.65 19.91
N ILE A 703 1.34 -27.89 18.85
CA ILE A 703 1.41 -28.41 17.46
C ILE A 703 2.85 -28.41 16.97
N THR A 704 3.63 -27.40 17.35
CA THR A 704 5.04 -27.22 17.01
C THR A 704 5.86 -26.91 18.26
N ASN A 705 7.19 -26.83 18.15
CA ASN A 705 8.06 -26.57 19.31
C ASN A 705 9.30 -25.75 18.90
N GLU A 706 9.08 -24.61 18.23
CA GLU A 706 10.18 -23.77 17.77
C GLU A 706 10.80 -22.96 18.93
N GLU A 707 12.13 -22.90 18.95
CA GLU A 707 12.88 -22.19 20.00
C GLU A 707 13.20 -20.75 19.60
N ALA A 708 12.98 -19.80 20.51
CA ALA A 708 13.45 -18.43 20.33
C ALA A 708 14.98 -18.31 20.45
N VAL A 709 15.58 -17.39 19.71
CA VAL A 709 16.98 -16.98 19.87
C VAL A 709 17.13 -16.27 21.21
N LYS A 710 18.08 -16.75 22.03
CA LYS A 710 18.43 -16.14 23.32
C LYS A 710 19.84 -15.56 23.20
N LEU A 711 20.00 -14.29 23.57
CA LEU A 711 21.29 -13.66 23.78
C LEU A 711 21.40 -13.25 25.25
N GLU A 712 22.61 -13.28 25.80
CA GLU A 712 22.88 -12.55 27.04
C GLU A 712 22.67 -11.06 26.75
N GLY A 713 21.73 -10.43 27.46
CA GLY A 713 21.39 -9.03 27.23
C GLY A 713 22.58 -8.11 27.50
N GLU A 714 22.75 -7.07 26.70
CA GLU A 714 23.64 -5.98 27.06
C GLU A 714 23.23 -5.43 28.43
N LYS A 715 24.20 -5.13 29.29
CA LYS A 715 23.93 -4.61 30.62
C LYS A 715 23.37 -3.20 30.48
N GLU A 716 22.05 -3.08 30.52
CA GLU A 716 21.38 -1.79 30.45
C GLU A 716 21.74 -0.91 31.66
N PRO A 717 21.72 0.42 31.51
CA PRO A 717 21.91 1.33 32.63
C PRO A 717 20.90 1.03 33.74
N SER A 718 21.33 1.03 35.01
CA SER A 718 20.43 0.76 36.14
C SER A 718 19.35 1.83 36.33
N SER A 719 19.54 3.01 35.74
CA SER A 719 18.56 4.09 35.70
C SER A 719 18.82 4.99 34.50
N LEU A 720 17.76 5.42 33.82
CA LEU A 720 17.79 6.47 32.80
C LEU A 720 16.81 7.60 33.18
N PRO A 721 17.07 8.84 32.75
CA PRO A 721 16.08 9.91 32.85
C PRO A 721 14.76 9.52 32.18
N PHE A 722 13.62 9.83 32.80
CA PHE A 722 12.31 9.41 32.28
C PHE A 722 12.02 9.96 30.87
N ASN A 723 12.49 11.16 30.57
CA ASN A 723 12.29 11.79 29.26
C ASN A 723 13.01 11.08 28.11
N THR A 724 14.03 10.25 28.37
CA THR A 724 14.71 9.47 27.33
C THR A 724 14.09 8.09 27.13
N ARG A 725 13.04 7.74 27.89
CA ARG A 725 12.43 6.40 27.84
C ARG A 725 11.95 6.04 26.44
N ASN A 726 11.24 6.94 25.77
CA ASN A 726 10.67 6.67 24.46
C ASN A 726 11.77 6.49 23.41
N ASP A 727 12.80 7.35 23.43
CA ASP A 727 13.93 7.24 22.50
C ASP A 727 14.73 5.96 22.76
N PHE A 728 15.00 5.62 24.03
CA PHE A 728 15.78 4.45 24.40
C PHE A 728 15.07 3.13 24.13
N GLU A 729 13.79 3.01 24.48
CA GLU A 729 13.01 1.79 24.21
C GLU A 729 12.62 1.71 22.73
N GLY A 730 12.24 2.83 22.11
CA GLY A 730 11.90 2.89 20.67
C GLY A 730 13.07 2.48 19.77
N ALA A 731 14.31 2.82 20.14
CA ALA A 731 15.51 2.36 19.44
C ALA A 731 15.72 0.84 19.48
N LYS A 732 15.02 0.11 20.35
CA LYS A 732 15.05 -1.36 20.41
C LYS A 732 14.01 -2.00 19.51
N GLU A 733 13.04 -1.25 19.00
CA GLU A 733 12.00 -1.77 18.12
C GLU A 733 12.56 -2.09 16.72
N VAL A 734 11.89 -3.00 16.01
CA VAL A 734 12.20 -3.34 14.62
C VAL A 734 11.20 -2.61 13.71
N GLY A 735 11.46 -1.33 13.47
CA GLY A 735 10.61 -0.40 12.71
C GLY A 735 10.55 -0.62 11.20
N GLY A 736 10.64 -1.87 10.73
CA GLY A 736 10.54 -2.21 9.30
C GLY A 736 11.82 -1.95 8.52
N SER A 737 12.55 -3.00 8.17
CA SER A 737 13.86 -2.95 7.50
C SER A 737 14.02 -4.06 6.48
N ILE A 738 14.97 -3.89 5.55
CA ILE A 738 15.25 -4.85 4.48
C ILE A 738 16.50 -5.67 4.83
N TYR A 739 16.37 -6.98 4.75
CA TYR A 739 17.43 -7.94 5.08
C TYR A 739 17.68 -8.94 3.95
N LEU A 740 18.90 -9.45 3.84
CA LEU A 740 19.29 -10.46 2.88
C LEU A 740 19.21 -11.86 3.51
N ALA A 741 18.30 -12.67 2.98
CA ALA A 741 18.17 -14.08 3.28
C ALA A 741 18.87 -14.94 2.22
N GLU A 742 19.30 -16.14 2.61
CA GLU A 742 19.80 -17.22 1.78
C GLU A 742 18.72 -18.31 1.63
N LEU A 743 18.58 -18.83 0.42
CA LEU A 743 17.57 -19.80 0.00
C LEU A 743 18.25 -21.14 -0.35
N ASP A 744 17.71 -22.24 0.16
CA ASP A 744 17.94 -23.56 -0.41
C ASP A 744 17.07 -23.75 -1.66
N LEU A 745 17.65 -23.52 -2.83
CA LEU A 745 16.99 -23.65 -4.13
C LEU A 745 16.51 -25.08 -4.46
N THR A 746 16.91 -26.09 -3.68
CA THR A 746 16.46 -27.47 -3.87
C THR A 746 15.17 -27.77 -3.09
N HIS A 747 14.83 -26.96 -2.09
CA HIS A 747 13.65 -27.12 -1.28
C HIS A 747 12.40 -26.55 -2.00
N PRO A 748 11.21 -27.20 -1.95
CA PRO A 748 10.03 -26.75 -2.69
C PRO A 748 9.56 -25.32 -2.40
N ILE A 749 9.80 -24.82 -1.19
CA ILE A 749 9.51 -23.41 -0.84
C ILE A 749 10.24 -22.41 -1.75
N ALA A 750 11.39 -22.79 -2.32
CA ALA A 750 12.24 -21.95 -3.16
C ALA A 750 12.16 -22.32 -4.66
N TYR A 751 11.20 -23.15 -5.07
CA TYR A 751 10.98 -23.43 -6.49
C TYR A 751 10.71 -22.14 -7.27
N GLY A 752 11.26 -22.08 -8.48
CA GLY A 752 11.19 -20.93 -9.37
C GLY A 752 12.23 -19.82 -9.08
N TYR A 753 12.95 -19.88 -7.97
CA TYR A 753 14.06 -18.96 -7.70
C TYR A 753 15.37 -19.46 -8.34
N HIS A 754 16.13 -18.56 -8.95
CA HIS A 754 17.45 -18.84 -9.54
C HIS A 754 18.61 -18.24 -8.74
N ARG A 755 18.31 -17.33 -7.81
CA ARG A 755 19.31 -16.69 -6.94
C ARG A 755 19.22 -17.28 -5.55
N LYS A 756 20.38 -17.66 -5.00
CA LYS A 756 20.49 -18.16 -3.62
C LYS A 756 20.21 -17.10 -2.56
N THR A 757 20.05 -15.84 -2.93
CA THR A 757 19.78 -14.76 -1.99
C THR A 757 18.55 -13.96 -2.38
N LEU A 758 17.82 -13.47 -1.38
CA LEU A 758 16.57 -12.72 -1.55
C LEU A 758 16.48 -11.62 -0.49
N PRO A 759 16.18 -10.37 -0.89
CA PRO A 759 15.76 -9.34 0.05
C PRO A 759 14.41 -9.69 0.68
N VAL A 760 14.30 -9.54 2.00
CA VAL A 760 13.10 -9.82 2.80
C VAL A 760 12.82 -8.63 3.72
N TYR A 761 11.55 -8.25 3.86
CA TYR A 761 11.12 -7.21 4.78
C TYR A 761 10.81 -7.77 6.14
N ARG A 762 11.28 -7.10 7.19
CA ARG A 762 10.97 -7.50 8.55
C ARG A 762 10.60 -6.31 9.41
N ASN A 763 9.46 -6.45 10.08
CA ASN A 763 8.87 -5.50 11.02
C ASN A 763 8.42 -6.20 12.32
N THR A 764 9.24 -7.12 12.82
CA THR A 764 8.93 -7.91 14.02
C THR A 764 10.20 -8.30 14.77
N ASP A 765 10.04 -8.43 16.08
CA ASP A 765 11.04 -8.87 17.06
C ASP A 765 11.01 -10.40 17.31
N ILE A 766 10.29 -11.18 16.51
CA ILE A 766 10.16 -12.64 16.66
C ILE A 766 11.36 -13.38 16.06
N PHE A 767 12.42 -13.58 16.84
CA PHE A 767 13.63 -14.29 16.39
C PHE A 767 13.58 -15.77 16.78
N ILE A 768 13.34 -16.65 15.81
CA ILE A 768 13.29 -18.11 16.01
C ILE A 768 14.57 -18.76 15.48
N LYS A 769 15.15 -19.70 16.24
CA LYS A 769 16.33 -20.46 15.83
C LYS A 769 16.00 -21.34 14.61
N PRO A 770 17.00 -21.61 13.75
CA PRO A 770 16.89 -22.72 12.80
C PRO A 770 16.50 -24.02 13.50
N SER A 771 15.74 -24.86 12.79
CA SER A 771 15.39 -26.20 13.23
C SER A 771 16.64 -27.03 13.54
N SER A 772 16.52 -27.96 14.48
CA SER A 772 17.56 -28.96 14.74
C SER A 772 17.75 -29.89 13.54
N ASP A 773 16.70 -30.09 12.74
CA ASP A 773 16.82 -30.73 11.44
C ASP A 773 17.36 -29.72 10.41
N LYS A 774 18.50 -30.05 9.82
CA LYS A 774 19.24 -29.16 8.92
C LYS A 774 18.50 -28.89 7.61
N TYR A 775 17.54 -29.72 7.23
CA TYR A 775 16.77 -29.61 5.99
C TYR A 775 15.47 -28.79 6.17
N LEU A 776 15.01 -28.64 7.42
CA LEU A 776 13.74 -27.98 7.75
C LEU A 776 13.89 -26.47 8.04
N THR A 777 14.98 -25.86 7.58
CA THR A 777 15.14 -24.40 7.59
C THR A 777 15.67 -23.93 6.23
N PRO A 778 14.79 -23.91 5.22
CA PRO A 778 15.17 -23.61 3.85
C PRO A 778 15.50 -22.13 3.61
N ILE A 779 15.07 -21.22 4.50
CA ILE A 779 15.34 -19.78 4.39
C ILE A 779 15.99 -19.27 5.69
N LYS A 780 17.23 -18.81 5.58
CA LYS A 780 18.04 -18.30 6.71
C LYS A 780 18.56 -16.91 6.41
N TYR A 781 18.75 -16.06 7.40
CA TYR A 781 19.46 -14.81 7.16
C TYR A 781 20.94 -15.06 6.89
N THR A 782 21.53 -14.26 6.00
CA THR A 782 22.97 -14.32 5.73
C THR A 782 23.77 -13.81 6.94
N ALA A 783 25.09 -14.04 6.95
CA ALA A 783 25.97 -13.56 8.02
C ALA A 783 25.99 -12.01 8.14
N ASN A 784 25.74 -11.30 7.04
CA ASN A 784 25.64 -9.84 6.97
C ASN A 784 24.29 -9.44 6.38
N PRO A 785 23.19 -9.60 7.12
CA PRO A 785 21.87 -9.55 6.52
C PRO A 785 21.37 -8.12 6.28
N HIS A 786 21.89 -7.10 6.94
CA HIS A 786 21.34 -5.75 6.88
C HIS A 786 21.58 -5.06 5.53
N LEU A 787 20.52 -4.91 4.72
CA LEU A 787 20.55 -4.20 3.44
C LEU A 787 20.17 -2.74 3.57
N GLY A 788 19.05 -2.43 4.24
CA GLY A 788 18.58 -1.05 4.43
C GLY A 788 17.63 -0.93 5.62
N GLY A 789 17.46 0.29 6.11
CA GLY A 789 16.68 0.67 7.28
C GLY A 789 17.46 0.64 8.59
N TYR A 790 16.76 0.82 9.70
CA TYR A 790 17.33 0.82 11.04
C TYR A 790 17.12 -0.53 11.75
N ILE A 791 18.12 -0.93 12.53
CA ILE A 791 18.04 -2.04 13.47
C ILE A 791 19.06 -1.85 14.60
N SER A 792 18.64 -2.12 15.84
CA SER A 792 19.55 -2.13 16.98
C SER A 792 20.61 -3.23 16.85
N LYS A 793 21.80 -3.01 17.43
CA LYS A 793 22.89 -4.00 17.41
C LYS A 793 22.45 -5.36 17.98
N THR A 794 21.74 -5.33 19.11
CA THR A 794 21.24 -6.55 19.77
C THR A 794 20.28 -7.31 18.86
N ASN A 795 19.33 -6.63 18.19
CA ASN A 795 18.39 -7.31 17.30
C ASN A 795 19.07 -7.82 16.03
N LEU A 796 20.08 -7.11 15.51
CA LEU A 796 20.87 -7.58 14.37
C LEU A 796 21.61 -8.88 14.70
N GLU A 797 22.16 -9.02 15.91
CA GLU A 797 22.80 -10.26 16.35
C GLU A 797 21.79 -11.40 16.54
N LYS A 798 20.58 -11.12 17.04
CA LYS A 798 19.50 -12.12 17.08
C LYS A 798 19.09 -12.56 15.67
N LEU A 799 18.98 -11.60 14.74
CA LEU A 799 18.57 -11.84 13.37
C LEU A 799 19.53 -12.79 12.65
N LYS A 800 20.85 -12.56 12.77
CA LYS A 800 21.90 -13.42 12.20
C LYS A 800 21.81 -14.89 12.65
N GLN A 801 21.23 -15.14 13.82
CA GLN A 801 21.07 -16.48 14.41
C GLN A 801 19.65 -17.04 14.22
N SER A 802 18.79 -16.31 13.51
CA SER A 802 17.39 -16.67 13.31
C SER A 802 17.10 -17.20 11.91
N ALA A 803 15.98 -17.91 11.79
CA ALA A 803 15.41 -18.37 10.53
C ALA A 803 14.37 -17.38 9.99
N GLY A 804 14.29 -17.24 8.66
CA GLY A 804 13.20 -16.52 8.00
C GLY A 804 11.97 -17.41 7.80
N VAL A 805 12.20 -18.65 7.35
CA VAL A 805 11.16 -19.68 7.18
C VAL A 805 11.64 -21.00 7.79
N VAL A 806 10.76 -21.61 8.58
CA VAL A 806 10.95 -22.94 9.19
C VAL A 806 9.80 -23.85 8.77
N ILE A 807 10.13 -25.11 8.49
CA ILE A 807 9.13 -26.16 8.26
C ILE A 807 9.10 -27.07 9.47
N SER A 808 7.92 -27.32 10.03
CA SER A 808 7.79 -28.15 11.23
C SER A 808 6.84 -29.30 10.97
N SER A 809 7.31 -30.53 11.14
CA SER A 809 6.49 -31.73 10.98
C SER A 809 5.47 -31.84 12.12
N ALA A 810 4.23 -32.18 11.79
CA ALA A 810 3.14 -32.40 12.74
C ALA A 810 2.31 -33.62 12.33
N GLY A 811 2.72 -34.80 12.82
CA GLY A 811 2.18 -36.09 12.36
C GLY A 811 2.52 -36.33 10.89
N GLN A 812 1.52 -36.59 10.04
CA GLN A 812 1.70 -36.67 8.58
C GLN A 812 1.63 -35.30 7.89
N GLY A 813 1.16 -34.28 8.60
CA GLY A 813 1.10 -32.90 8.13
C GLY A 813 2.29 -32.08 8.58
N ARG A 814 2.14 -30.77 8.44
CA ARG A 814 3.25 -29.83 8.61
C ARG A 814 2.76 -28.41 8.87
N VAL A 815 3.66 -27.59 9.39
CA VAL A 815 3.51 -26.15 9.53
C VAL A 815 4.62 -25.44 8.76
N VAL A 816 4.25 -24.52 7.88
CA VAL A 816 5.17 -23.61 7.19
C VAL A 816 5.12 -22.27 7.94
N HIS A 817 6.19 -21.98 8.68
CA HIS A 817 6.29 -20.77 9.49
C HIS A 817 6.96 -19.65 8.70
N PHE A 818 6.26 -18.53 8.54
CA PHE A 818 6.82 -17.27 8.09
C PHE A 818 7.01 -16.32 9.28
N PHE A 819 8.25 -15.95 9.58
CA PHE A 819 8.53 -14.97 10.65
C PHE A 819 8.63 -13.53 10.12
N ASP A 820 8.47 -13.37 8.82
CA ASP A 820 8.34 -12.11 8.09
C ASP A 820 6.99 -12.11 7.35
N SER A 821 6.44 -10.96 6.93
CA SER A 821 5.27 -10.99 6.04
C SER A 821 5.73 -11.15 4.58
N PRO A 822 5.45 -12.28 3.91
CA PRO A 822 5.86 -12.48 2.52
C PRO A 822 5.03 -11.64 1.53
N ASN A 823 3.92 -11.06 1.99
CA ASN A 823 2.93 -10.36 1.17
C ASN A 823 2.82 -8.87 1.54
N PHE A 824 3.77 -8.35 2.33
CA PHE A 824 3.71 -7.05 2.97
C PHE A 824 3.27 -5.92 2.02
N ARG A 825 2.24 -5.17 2.42
CA ARG A 825 1.68 -4.02 1.69
C ARG A 825 1.39 -4.27 0.20
N GLY A 826 1.20 -5.53 -0.22
CA GLY A 826 0.92 -5.85 -1.63
C GLY A 826 2.04 -5.48 -2.61
N THR A 827 3.27 -5.26 -2.13
CA THR A 827 4.38 -4.80 -2.97
C THR A 827 5.61 -5.71 -2.96
N TRP A 828 5.59 -6.78 -2.18
CA TRP A 828 6.73 -7.69 -2.02
C TRP A 828 6.68 -8.86 -3.00
N PHE A 829 6.61 -8.54 -4.31
CA PHE A 829 6.62 -9.52 -5.42
C PHE A 829 7.80 -10.48 -5.36
N GLY A 830 8.91 -10.07 -4.75
CA GLY A 830 10.08 -10.91 -4.49
C GLY A 830 9.78 -12.10 -3.56
N THR A 831 8.99 -11.90 -2.50
CA THR A 831 8.70 -12.92 -1.47
C THR A 831 7.34 -13.59 -1.63
N ASN A 832 6.40 -13.03 -2.40
CA ASN A 832 5.09 -13.65 -2.64
C ASN A 832 5.21 -15.10 -3.14
N LYS A 833 6.19 -15.40 -4.00
CA LYS A 833 6.39 -16.76 -4.54
C LYS A 833 6.71 -17.77 -3.43
N LEU A 834 7.38 -17.39 -2.33
CA LEU A 834 7.55 -18.28 -1.17
C LEU A 834 6.19 -18.68 -0.58
N PHE A 835 5.27 -17.71 -0.42
CA PHE A 835 3.93 -17.96 0.11
C PHE A 835 3.09 -18.83 -0.84
N LEU A 836 3.17 -18.56 -2.16
CA LEU A 836 2.49 -19.37 -3.16
C LEU A 836 3.05 -20.79 -3.22
N ASN A 837 4.38 -20.96 -3.10
CA ASN A 837 5.00 -22.28 -3.01
C ASN A 837 4.51 -23.04 -1.77
N ALA A 838 4.27 -22.36 -0.64
CA ALA A 838 3.67 -22.99 0.54
C ALA A 838 2.24 -23.51 0.28
N ILE A 839 1.46 -22.81 -0.54
CA ILE A 839 0.10 -23.22 -0.92
C ILE A 839 0.12 -24.39 -1.91
N PHE A 840 0.90 -24.29 -2.99
CA PHE A 840 0.85 -25.27 -4.09
C PHE A 840 1.77 -26.48 -3.89
N HIS A 841 2.84 -26.33 -3.11
CA HIS A 841 3.86 -27.37 -2.90
C HIS A 841 4.07 -27.73 -1.42
N GLY A 842 3.26 -27.18 -0.49
CA GLY A 842 3.42 -27.41 0.95
C GLY A 842 3.48 -28.90 1.31
N ASN A 843 2.65 -29.71 0.66
CA ASN A 843 2.58 -31.16 0.86
C ASN A 843 3.83 -31.96 0.38
N ASN A 844 4.86 -31.30 -0.16
CA ASN A 844 6.13 -31.91 -0.55
C ASN A 844 7.34 -31.37 0.26
N MET A 845 7.10 -30.57 1.31
CA MET A 845 8.16 -29.90 2.11
C MET A 845 8.66 -30.70 3.33
N ASP A 846 8.42 -32.01 3.34
CA ASP A 846 8.74 -32.94 4.44
C ASP A 846 10.11 -33.61 4.36
#